data_AF-A0A1X1ZJB1-F1
#
_entry.id   AF-A0A1X1ZJB1-F1
#
_cell.length_a   1.000
_cell.length_b   1.000
_cell.length_c   1.000
_cell.angle_alpha   90.00
_cell.angle_beta   90.00
_cell.angle_gamma   90.00
#
_symmetry.space_group_name_H-M   'P 1'
#
loop_
_entity.id
_entity.type
_entity.pdbx_description
1 polymer ?
#
loop_
_entity_poly.entity_id
_entity_poly.type
_entity_poly.pdbx_seq_one_letter_code
_entity_poly.pdbx_strand_id
1 'polypeptide(L)'
;MRPTRAPSPLLRWGVTAVGLLLIAYLAVLDLQPSIIDALPPALAWFGRPGSMPTLAIVVTVLIAASVLTFRSGSSHRVVGVSFTLIAALVPMTAVLGLTSYWGCHDANHPALFTPLMATASLVKGGTGDFSVGGRTCPNPTPVGLELARIAALSAIFTGLGGVVVGVFRSQVDRLRANLADSVTAIVGVDGDTQSMISAVARTLDRRGTLVVITGASDDRVQRARRQGARVVLVDFNNPSTLVSLRLWRHLSRLYLMAPDPAINLLWLDLISRRLDEVAHKRRLPLIVRMDDPWLAQAWRAQQFGGSDTRWAADVVGKYEVTAGRLLDGIIATGRTERVFVCGTSQLTLALCADLTQRVLERDFYTPSGAVPLPSLTLVEKDAPEYLADHEFYRQQAGFMSEGPTIDATAEAPTVPTMLKLIGDVDPATSAAIFVDSHAATTAARLAARFPDMPIYASDLNTSISDDSIQVVGRLQSYSLVLDTQEGQVRDAWERAARLIHERYVSAIDPDAPRSPAAMPWAELNEFYRGSNRRQVRNALWMVEQIAGHTWNTWGSPPAQLSGHEMADLPPLEQLALMGFDQDSAMSMARAEHEDWCRYYRRNGWKYGSPRDDSRKIHNKLVDWSVVESDPELLNAAVRSLAGTLWSLRQLGFRSRPLWQSFTRVGTVAAEQRSAPWTWTSDSGHTMRADAGDWAIQEDGKVWSVRDDIFRDTYEPAGDGRWQRKGRVQARPAYPGETVNTLEGPTTAAEGDWVVRGSSGEQWPVPGDEFERRYAEFHPPEDASAVDGGHG
;
A
#
# COMPACT_ATOMS: atom_id res chain seq x y z
N MET A 1 17.51 -2.50 16.91
CA MET A 1 17.56 -2.25 18.37
C MET A 1 16.14 -2.23 18.92
N ARG A 2 15.87 -2.84 20.09
CA ARG A 2 14.55 -2.80 20.79
C ARG A 2 14.06 -1.35 20.92
N PRO A 3 12.74 -1.07 20.96
CA PRO A 3 12.28 0.24 21.42
C PRO A 3 12.65 0.30 22.91
N THR A 4 13.75 0.97 23.22
CA THR A 4 13.97 1.43 24.58
C THR A 4 12.76 2.27 24.94
N ARG A 5 12.04 1.89 26.01
CA ARG A 5 11.00 2.70 26.62
C ARG A 5 11.45 4.17 26.61
N ALA A 6 10.55 5.09 26.30
CA ALA A 6 10.81 6.51 26.50
C ALA A 6 11.39 6.66 27.93
N PRO A 7 12.56 7.32 28.08
CA PRO A 7 13.19 7.42 29.38
C PRO A 7 12.20 8.05 30.36
N SER A 8 12.13 7.54 31.59
CA SER A 8 11.20 8.08 32.57
C SER A 8 11.46 9.59 32.72
N PRO A 9 10.40 10.42 32.80
CA PRO A 9 10.57 11.86 32.93
C PRO A 9 11.42 12.20 34.17
N LEU A 10 11.29 11.40 35.24
CA LEU A 10 12.10 11.50 36.45
C LEU A 10 13.60 11.26 36.18
N LEU A 11 13.97 10.26 35.37
CA LEU A 11 15.38 10.01 35.02
C LEU A 11 15.94 11.15 34.18
N ARG A 12 15.16 11.66 33.21
CA ARG A 12 15.57 12.80 32.38
C ARG A 12 15.82 14.03 33.24
N TRP A 13 14.85 14.41 34.07
CA TRP A 13 14.98 15.57 34.96
C TRP A 13 16.11 15.38 35.97
N GLY A 14 16.29 14.17 36.50
CA GLY A 14 17.39 13.84 37.40
C GLY A 14 18.76 14.02 36.75
N VAL A 15 19.00 13.44 35.57
CA VAL A 15 20.30 13.55 34.88
C VAL A 15 20.58 15.00 34.44
N THR A 16 19.57 15.73 33.97
CA THR A 16 19.72 17.16 33.62
C THR A 16 20.03 18.01 34.86
N ALA A 17 19.35 17.77 35.99
CA ALA A 17 19.62 18.47 37.24
C ALA A 17 21.04 18.19 37.76
N VAL A 18 21.50 16.93 37.69
CA VAL A 18 22.89 16.56 38.03
C VAL A 18 23.87 17.29 37.11
N GLY A 19 23.62 17.34 35.80
CA GLY A 19 24.47 18.09 34.87
C GLY A 19 24.59 19.58 35.21
N LEU A 20 23.47 20.24 35.55
CA LEU A 20 23.47 21.65 35.97
C LEU A 20 24.19 21.86 37.30
N LEU A 21 24.01 20.95 38.27
CA LEU A 21 24.72 20.99 39.54
C LEU A 21 26.23 20.84 39.36
N LEU A 22 26.68 19.98 38.44
CA LEU A 22 28.09 19.82 38.11
C LEU A 22 28.69 21.08 37.48
N ILE A 23 27.95 21.74 36.57
CA ILE A 23 28.38 23.02 36.00
C ILE A 23 28.46 24.10 37.08
N ALA A 24 27.45 24.21 37.94
CA ALA A 24 27.43 25.16 39.04
C ALA A 24 28.57 24.89 40.04
N TYR A 25 28.83 23.63 40.36
CA TYR A 25 29.93 23.23 41.23
C TYR A 25 31.29 23.65 40.66
N LEU A 26 31.56 23.37 39.38
CA LEU A 26 32.81 23.80 38.74
C LEU A 26 32.93 25.33 38.69
N ALA A 27 31.84 26.05 38.39
CA ALA A 27 31.83 27.51 38.41
C ALA A 27 32.13 28.09 39.80
N VAL A 28 31.64 27.47 40.88
CA VAL A 28 31.96 27.86 42.26
C VAL A 28 33.41 27.56 42.60
N LEU A 29 33.95 26.43 42.17
CA LEU A 29 35.36 26.09 42.36
C LEU A 29 36.30 27.04 41.61
N ASP A 30 35.92 27.48 40.42
CA ASP A 30 36.69 28.46 39.64
C ASP A 30 36.77 29.81 40.35
N LEU A 31 35.67 30.23 41.02
CA LEU A 31 35.62 31.47 41.81
C LEU A 31 36.33 31.36 43.17
N GLN A 32 36.27 30.18 43.81
CA GLN A 32 36.83 29.92 45.13
C GLN A 32 37.58 28.57 45.16
N PRO A 33 38.81 28.51 44.64
CA PRO A 33 39.58 27.27 44.56
C PRO A 33 39.87 26.61 45.92
N SER A 34 39.93 27.42 46.99
CA SER A 34 40.18 26.96 48.37
C SER A 34 39.12 26.00 48.93
N ILE A 35 37.94 25.92 48.30
CA ILE A 35 36.90 24.96 48.68
C ILE A 35 37.38 23.51 48.50
N ILE A 36 38.24 23.24 47.52
CA ILE A 36 38.78 21.90 47.25
C ILE A 36 39.62 21.40 48.43
N ASP A 37 40.34 22.30 49.10
CA ASP A 37 41.22 21.97 50.22
C ASP A 37 40.45 21.63 51.50
N ALA A 38 39.19 22.06 51.59
CA ALA A 38 38.27 21.72 52.68
C ALA A 38 37.54 20.39 52.47
N LEU A 39 37.65 19.76 51.30
CA LEU A 39 36.98 18.50 50.99
C LEU A 39 37.74 17.28 51.54
N PRO A 40 37.04 16.19 51.89
CA PRO A 40 37.68 14.92 52.24
C PRO A 40 38.63 14.45 51.13
N PRO A 41 39.78 13.82 51.45
CA PRO A 41 40.76 13.38 50.46
C PRO A 41 40.19 12.50 49.34
N ALA A 42 39.15 11.72 49.64
CA ALA A 42 38.45 10.86 48.69
C ALA A 42 37.63 11.63 47.62
N LEU A 43 37.28 12.90 47.87
CA LEU A 43 36.50 13.76 46.97
C LEU A 43 37.31 14.93 46.42
N ALA A 44 38.45 15.25 47.03
CA ALA A 44 39.29 16.37 46.64
C ALA A 44 39.86 16.26 45.21
N TRP A 45 39.81 15.09 44.56
CA TRP A 45 40.22 14.92 43.16
C TRP A 45 39.20 15.50 42.15
N PHE A 46 37.94 15.63 42.54
CA PHE A 46 36.85 16.07 41.68
C PHE A 46 36.84 17.59 41.61
N GLY A 47 37.21 18.15 40.45
CA GLY A 47 37.34 19.61 40.24
C GLY A 47 38.75 20.16 40.38
N ARG A 48 39.76 19.36 40.76
CA ARG A 48 41.16 19.79 40.77
C ARG A 48 41.64 20.19 39.37
N PRO A 49 42.39 21.30 39.23
CA PRO A 49 43.04 21.67 37.97
C PRO A 49 43.78 20.48 37.34
N GLY A 50 43.54 20.21 36.05
CA GLY A 50 44.13 19.07 35.33
C GLY A 50 43.49 17.69 35.58
N SER A 51 42.39 17.60 36.33
CA SER A 51 41.72 16.32 36.65
C SER A 51 40.94 15.76 35.44
N MET A 52 41.59 14.90 34.65
CA MET A 52 40.97 14.17 33.52
C MET A 52 39.73 13.35 33.91
N PRO A 53 39.68 12.65 35.07
CA PRO A 53 38.49 11.93 35.49
C PRO A 53 37.29 12.84 35.74
N THR A 54 37.50 14.05 36.30
CA THR A 54 36.44 15.04 36.50
C THR A 54 35.84 15.44 35.15
N LEU A 55 36.70 15.81 34.20
CA LEU A 55 36.30 16.22 32.86
C LEU A 55 35.48 15.12 32.16
N ALA A 56 35.97 13.87 32.19
CA ALA A 56 35.31 12.73 31.58
C ALA A 56 33.91 12.47 32.15
N ILE A 57 33.75 12.56 33.48
CA ILE A 57 32.45 12.36 34.15
C ILE A 57 31.47 13.46 33.74
N VAL A 58 31.88 14.73 33.79
CA VAL A 58 31.01 15.85 33.46
C VAL A 58 30.58 15.80 31.99
N VAL A 59 31.51 15.54 31.07
CA VAL A 59 31.20 15.36 29.64
C VAL A 59 30.22 14.20 29.44
N THR A 60 30.44 13.06 30.11
CA THR A 60 29.56 11.89 29.99
C THR A 60 28.14 12.19 30.49
N VAL A 61 28.01 12.89 31.62
CA VAL A 61 26.71 13.30 32.17
C VAL A 61 25.99 14.27 31.22
N LEU A 62 26.70 15.24 30.64
CA LEU A 62 26.11 16.19 29.68
C LEU A 62 25.69 15.52 28.38
N ILE A 63 26.46 14.54 27.88
CA ILE A 63 26.08 13.71 26.74
C ILE A 63 24.83 12.89 27.10
N ALA A 64 24.79 12.27 28.27
CA ALA A 64 23.64 11.49 28.73
C ALA A 64 22.37 12.36 28.88
N ALA A 65 22.49 13.56 29.48
CA ALA A 65 21.40 14.54 29.59
C ALA A 65 20.86 14.94 28.20
N SER A 66 21.77 15.21 27.27
CA SER A 66 21.45 15.54 25.88
C SER A 66 20.70 14.39 25.20
N VAL A 67 21.25 13.17 25.24
CA VAL A 67 20.64 11.97 24.64
C VAL A 67 19.26 11.68 25.24
N LEU A 68 19.10 11.76 26.56
CA LEU A 68 17.81 11.52 27.24
C LEU A 68 16.77 12.58 26.86
N THR A 69 17.18 13.85 26.75
CA THR A 69 16.31 14.93 26.31
C THR A 69 15.86 14.71 24.86
N PHE A 70 16.78 14.33 23.96
CA PHE A 70 16.45 14.04 22.56
C PHE A 70 15.58 12.81 22.35
N ARG A 71 15.78 11.75 23.13
CA ARG A 71 14.93 10.54 23.05
C ARG A 71 13.51 10.76 23.56
N SER A 72 13.26 11.83 24.31
CA SER A 72 11.96 12.16 24.89
C SER A 72 11.13 13.15 24.05
N GLY A 73 11.76 13.89 23.13
CA GLY A 73 11.07 14.83 22.24
C GLY A 73 10.60 14.15 20.95
N SER A 74 9.34 14.32 20.59
CA SER A 74 8.75 13.81 19.34
C SER A 74 9.17 14.59 18.08
N SER A 75 9.98 15.64 18.22
CA SER A 75 10.39 16.51 17.11
C SER A 75 11.75 16.08 16.53
N HIS A 76 11.72 15.29 15.46
CA HIS A 76 12.88 14.81 14.70
C HIS A 76 13.62 15.88 13.86
N ARG A 77 13.63 17.16 14.27
CA ARG A 77 14.37 18.20 13.54
C ARG A 77 15.84 18.17 13.93
N VAL A 78 16.71 17.62 13.08
CA VAL A 78 18.18 17.74 13.23
C VAL A 78 18.60 19.20 13.40
N VAL A 79 17.95 20.13 12.70
CA VAL A 79 18.17 21.57 12.83
C VAL A 79 17.75 22.08 14.22
N GLY A 80 16.62 21.62 14.76
CA GLY A 80 16.17 21.98 16.12
C GLY A 80 17.06 21.39 17.22
N VAL A 81 17.62 20.21 16.99
CA VAL A 81 18.62 19.56 17.84
C VAL A 81 19.91 20.38 17.87
N SER A 82 20.41 20.82 16.71
CA SER A 82 21.58 21.72 16.65
C SER A 82 21.32 23.04 17.39
N PHE A 83 20.16 23.68 17.19
CA PHE A 83 19.82 24.92 17.89
C PHE A 83 19.70 24.74 19.41
N THR A 84 19.07 23.68 19.89
CA THR A 84 18.92 23.40 21.33
C THR A 84 20.26 23.06 21.98
N LEU A 85 21.12 22.29 21.31
CA LEU A 85 22.50 22.06 21.77
C LEU A 85 23.30 23.35 21.85
N ILE A 86 23.24 24.19 20.81
CA ILE A 86 23.93 25.49 20.79
C ILE A 86 23.40 26.40 21.92
N ALA A 87 22.08 26.45 22.11
CA ALA A 87 21.45 27.25 23.16
C ALA A 87 21.82 26.77 24.58
N ALA A 88 22.29 25.54 24.76
CA ALA A 88 22.81 25.04 26.03
C ALA A 88 24.34 25.24 26.17
N LEU A 89 25.09 24.96 25.11
CA LEU A 89 26.55 25.02 25.10
C LEU A 89 27.08 26.46 25.20
N VAL A 90 26.39 27.43 24.57
CA VAL A 90 26.83 28.85 24.59
C VAL A 90 26.73 29.46 26.00
N PRO A 91 25.59 29.38 26.72
CA PRO A 91 25.51 29.85 28.10
C PRO A 91 26.48 29.12 29.04
N MET A 92 26.65 27.80 28.85
CA MET A 92 27.60 27.02 29.63
C MET A 92 29.04 27.52 29.43
N THR A 93 29.43 27.77 28.17
CA THR A 93 30.74 28.35 27.83
C THR A 93 30.91 29.72 28.47
N ALA A 94 29.87 30.57 28.44
CA ALA A 94 29.90 31.89 29.01
C ALA A 94 30.03 31.87 30.55
N VAL A 95 29.29 31.00 31.24
CA VAL A 95 29.33 30.90 32.71
C VAL A 95 30.68 30.35 33.18
N LEU A 96 31.12 29.22 32.63
CA LEU A 96 32.39 28.60 33.02
C LEU A 96 33.59 29.45 32.60
N GLY A 97 33.57 30.06 31.41
CA GLY A 97 34.60 30.99 30.98
C GLY A 97 34.70 32.22 31.88
N LEU A 98 33.57 32.85 32.21
CA LEU A 98 33.56 34.05 33.04
C LEU A 98 34.04 33.79 34.46
N THR A 99 33.62 32.67 35.05
CA THR A 99 34.04 32.27 36.40
C THR A 99 35.51 31.86 36.45
N SER A 100 35.99 31.09 35.46
CA SER A 100 37.41 30.74 35.31
C SER A 100 38.32 31.95 35.13
N TYR A 101 37.89 32.98 34.39
CA TYR A 101 38.70 34.19 34.16
C TYR A 101 38.52 35.27 35.22
N TRP A 102 37.62 35.11 36.20
CA TRP A 102 37.24 36.18 37.15
C TRP A 102 38.45 36.75 37.92
N GLY A 103 39.40 35.90 38.28
CA GLY A 103 40.64 36.28 38.96
C GLY A 103 41.72 36.90 38.07
N CYS A 104 41.52 36.95 36.74
CA CYS A 104 42.52 37.40 35.77
C CYS A 104 42.44 38.90 35.52
N HIS A 105 42.97 39.69 36.45
CA HIS A 105 43.06 41.15 36.36
C HIS A 105 44.32 41.66 37.07
N ASP A 106 44.79 42.85 36.70
CA ASP A 106 45.89 43.54 37.35
C ASP A 106 45.68 45.08 37.28
N ALA A 107 46.66 45.86 37.72
CA ALA A 107 46.56 47.33 37.72
C ALA A 107 46.33 47.95 36.31
N ASN A 108 46.72 47.25 35.24
CA ASN A 108 46.59 47.68 33.85
C ASN A 108 45.43 46.97 33.11
N HIS A 109 44.82 45.94 33.72
CA HIS A 109 43.75 45.13 33.14
C HIS A 109 42.53 45.12 34.09
N PRO A 110 41.45 45.88 33.80
CA PRO A 110 40.32 46.07 34.71
C PRO A 110 39.63 44.77 35.13
N ALA A 111 39.22 44.70 36.41
CA ALA A 111 38.64 43.50 37.04
C ALA A 111 37.35 42.98 36.40
N LEU A 112 36.53 43.85 35.80
CA LEU A 112 35.28 43.45 35.15
C LEU A 112 35.45 43.18 33.65
N PHE A 113 36.19 44.04 32.95
CA PHE A 113 36.26 44.00 31.49
C PHE A 113 37.22 42.92 30.97
N THR A 114 38.28 42.61 31.71
CA THR A 114 39.29 41.62 31.28
C THR A 114 38.71 40.19 31.24
N PRO A 115 38.03 39.70 32.29
CA PRO A 115 37.39 38.37 32.25
C PRO A 115 36.27 38.29 31.21
N LEU A 116 35.52 39.39 31.02
CA LEU A 116 34.44 39.47 30.03
C LEU A 116 34.97 39.35 28.60
N MET A 117 36.06 40.06 28.26
CA MET A 117 36.71 39.98 26.96
C MET A 117 37.34 38.61 26.69
N ALA A 118 37.98 38.01 27.69
CA ALA A 118 38.54 36.66 27.59
C ALA A 118 37.44 35.62 27.32
N THR A 119 36.31 35.73 28.01
CA THR A 119 35.13 34.87 27.80
C THR A 119 34.48 35.09 26.43
N ALA A 120 34.40 36.35 25.97
CA ALA A 120 33.87 36.66 24.64
C ALA A 120 34.74 36.06 23.51
N SER A 121 36.07 36.07 23.68
CA SER A 121 37.00 35.39 22.77
C SER A 121 36.75 33.88 22.73
N LEU A 122 36.53 33.26 23.89
CA LEU A 122 36.22 31.84 24.01
C LEU A 122 34.92 31.46 23.29
N VAL A 123 33.85 32.24 23.48
CA VAL A 123 32.56 32.03 22.79
C VAL A 123 32.68 32.20 21.28
N LYS A 124 33.59 33.06 20.80
CA LYS A 124 33.92 33.24 19.38
C LYS A 124 34.77 32.09 18.80
N GLY A 125 35.23 31.15 19.64
CA GLY A 125 36.04 29.99 19.22
C GLY A 125 37.54 30.13 19.49
N GLY A 126 37.97 31.14 20.25
CA GLY A 126 39.36 31.27 20.67
C GLY A 126 39.71 30.25 21.77
N THR A 127 40.53 29.25 21.43
CA THR A 127 40.97 28.20 22.38
C THR A 127 42.38 28.40 22.93
N GLY A 128 43.06 29.47 22.50
CA GLY A 128 44.39 29.81 22.97
C GLY A 128 44.45 30.13 24.46
N ASP A 129 45.65 30.11 25.01
CA ASP A 129 45.90 30.56 26.38
C ASP A 129 45.75 32.08 26.49
N PHE A 130 44.99 32.52 27.49
CA PHE A 130 44.82 33.93 27.80
C PHE A 130 45.97 34.38 28.71
N SER A 131 46.58 35.53 28.40
CA SER A 131 47.72 36.05 29.17
C SER A 131 47.44 37.43 29.73
N VAL A 132 47.73 37.62 31.02
CA VAL A 132 47.71 38.93 31.70
C VAL A 132 49.14 39.26 32.13
N GLY A 133 49.65 40.42 31.75
CA GLY A 133 51.03 40.83 32.09
C GLY A 133 52.13 39.89 31.59
N GLY A 134 51.90 39.19 30.47
CA GLY A 134 52.87 38.24 29.88
C GLY A 134 52.89 36.84 30.52
N ARG A 135 51.96 36.53 31.43
CA ARG A 135 51.80 35.20 32.04
C ARG A 135 50.44 34.60 31.74
N THR A 136 50.36 33.30 31.53
CA THR A 136 49.10 32.57 31.34
C THR A 136 48.21 32.69 32.57
N CYS A 137 46.95 33.06 32.38
CA CYS A 137 45.95 33.20 33.43
C CYS A 137 44.61 32.60 32.97
N PRO A 138 43.93 31.76 33.78
CA PRO A 138 44.34 31.26 35.10
C PRO A 138 45.45 30.19 35.04
N ASN A 139 46.32 30.15 36.06
CA ASN A 139 47.36 29.14 36.24
C ASN A 139 47.36 28.66 37.71
N PRO A 140 47.14 27.36 38.00
CA PRO A 140 46.87 26.27 37.05
C PRO A 140 45.49 26.38 36.37
N THR A 141 45.36 25.84 35.16
CA THR A 141 44.12 25.89 34.37
C THR A 141 42.99 25.08 35.05
N PRO A 142 41.87 25.71 35.44
CA PRO A 142 40.75 25.02 36.04
C PRO A 142 40.05 24.06 35.06
N VAL A 143 39.41 23.02 35.59
CA VAL A 143 38.64 22.06 34.78
C VAL A 143 37.41 22.74 34.13
N GLY A 144 36.85 23.77 34.78
CA GLY A 144 35.77 24.57 34.20
C GLY A 144 36.16 25.22 32.87
N LEU A 145 37.39 25.75 32.77
CA LEU A 145 37.90 26.36 31.55
C LEU A 145 38.13 25.35 30.42
N GLU A 146 38.69 24.18 30.71
CA GLU A 146 38.86 23.09 29.75
C GLU A 146 37.51 22.60 29.20
N LEU A 147 36.52 22.47 30.08
CA LEU A 147 35.16 22.12 29.70
C LEU A 147 34.50 23.22 28.84
N ALA A 148 34.73 24.49 29.16
CA ALA A 148 34.25 25.63 28.38
C ALA A 148 34.87 25.67 26.97
N ARG A 149 36.17 25.38 26.84
CA ARG A 149 36.87 25.23 25.54
C ARG A 149 36.25 24.14 24.67
N ILE A 150 35.98 22.96 25.26
CA ILE A 150 35.32 21.85 24.56
C ILE A 150 33.88 22.22 24.15
N ALA A 151 33.13 22.87 25.04
CA ALA A 151 31.76 23.31 24.77
C ALA A 151 31.71 24.35 23.63
N ALA A 152 32.63 25.32 23.61
CA ALA A 152 32.75 26.32 22.54
C ALA A 152 33.01 25.68 21.17
N LEU A 153 34.01 24.79 21.08
CA LEU A 153 34.30 24.07 19.84
C LEU A 153 33.11 23.21 19.39
N SER A 154 32.48 22.50 20.33
CA SER A 154 31.31 21.66 20.04
C SER A 154 30.14 22.48 19.50
N ALA A 155 29.91 23.69 20.01
CA ALA A 155 28.87 24.59 19.52
C ALA A 155 29.13 25.04 18.07
N ILE A 156 30.39 25.36 17.72
CA ILE A 156 30.79 25.76 16.36
C ILE A 156 30.61 24.61 15.37
N PHE A 157 31.12 23.41 15.67
CA PHE A 157 30.97 22.25 14.80
C PHE A 157 29.50 21.83 14.64
N THR A 158 28.71 21.93 15.71
CA THR A 158 27.25 21.66 15.66
C THR A 158 26.50 22.68 14.82
N GLY A 159 26.89 23.96 14.90
CA GLY A 159 26.34 25.05 14.09
C GLY A 159 26.66 24.87 12.60
N LEU A 160 27.93 24.62 12.27
CA LEU A 160 28.37 24.36 10.90
C LEU A 160 27.67 23.13 10.30
N GLY A 161 27.61 22.03 11.05
CA GLY A 161 26.89 20.83 10.64
C GLY A 161 25.40 21.08 10.38
N GLY A 162 24.75 21.89 11.23
CA GLY A 162 23.36 22.30 11.05
C GLY A 162 23.12 23.10 9.77
N VAL A 163 24.01 24.06 9.46
CA VAL A 163 23.93 24.90 8.25
C VAL A 163 24.17 24.08 6.98
N VAL A 164 25.20 23.23 6.95
CA VAL A 164 25.50 22.35 5.80
C VAL A 164 24.33 21.41 5.51
N VAL A 165 23.74 20.80 6.54
CA VAL A 165 22.54 19.94 6.40
C VAL A 165 21.32 20.74 5.91
N GLY A 166 21.22 22.01 6.29
CA GLY A 166 20.17 22.92 5.81
C GLY A 166 20.30 23.27 4.32
N VAL A 167 21.51 23.58 3.86
CA VAL A 167 21.79 23.98 2.46
C VAL A 167 21.76 22.77 1.51
N PHE A 168 22.31 21.62 1.92
CA PHE A 168 22.35 20.39 1.11
C PHE A 168 21.19 19.44 1.41
N ARG A 169 20.07 19.97 1.89
CA ARG A 169 18.97 19.16 2.43
C ARG A 169 18.37 18.18 1.40
N SER A 170 18.29 18.57 0.13
CA SER A 170 17.85 17.68 -0.97
C SER A 170 18.80 16.50 -1.18
N GLN A 171 20.11 16.74 -1.11
CA GLN A 171 21.12 15.69 -1.24
C GLN A 171 21.13 14.75 -0.03
N VAL A 172 20.93 15.29 1.18
CA VAL A 172 20.80 14.49 2.40
C VAL A 172 19.55 13.62 2.38
N ASP A 173 18.41 14.15 1.93
CA ASP A 173 17.18 13.37 1.76
C ASP A 173 17.39 12.22 0.77
N ARG A 174 18.04 12.49 -0.37
CA ARG A 174 18.39 11.46 -1.37
C ARG A 174 19.33 10.39 -0.82
N LEU A 175 20.37 10.78 -0.08
CA LEU A 175 21.29 9.83 0.56
C LEU A 175 20.56 8.94 1.57
N ARG A 176 19.72 9.53 2.42
CA ARG A 176 18.94 8.79 3.42
C ARG A 176 17.92 7.84 2.78
N ALA A 177 17.28 8.26 1.68
CA ALA A 177 16.39 7.39 0.91
C ALA A 177 17.15 6.20 0.32
N ASN A 178 18.35 6.41 -0.20
CA ASN A 178 19.19 5.34 -0.78
C ASN A 178 19.80 4.37 0.25
N LEU A 179 19.96 4.80 1.51
CA LEU A 179 20.50 3.97 2.60
C LEU A 179 19.42 3.26 3.43
N ALA A 180 18.14 3.45 3.10
CA ALA A 180 17.04 2.84 3.85
C ALA A 180 16.89 1.35 3.52
N ASP A 181 16.68 0.53 4.55
CA ASP A 181 16.48 -0.93 4.40
C ASP A 181 15.11 -1.29 3.81
N SER A 182 14.12 -0.40 3.95
CA SER A 182 12.75 -0.55 3.45
C SER A 182 12.17 0.82 3.09
N VAL A 183 11.65 0.94 1.86
CA VAL A 183 11.17 2.21 1.30
C VAL A 183 9.71 2.11 0.88
N THR A 184 8.90 3.03 1.40
CA THR A 184 7.56 3.33 0.87
C THR A 184 7.68 4.59 0.02
N ALA A 185 7.50 4.46 -1.29
CA ALA A 185 7.69 5.56 -2.23
C ALA A 185 6.34 6.11 -2.71
N ILE A 186 6.21 7.44 -2.75
CA ILE A 186 5.11 8.17 -3.40
C ILE A 186 5.70 8.96 -4.56
N VAL A 187 5.22 8.73 -5.78
CA VAL A 187 5.70 9.37 -7.02
C VAL A 187 4.63 10.29 -7.58
N GLY A 188 4.99 11.54 -7.82
CA GLY A 188 4.06 12.59 -8.21
C GLY A 188 3.27 13.07 -6.99
N VAL A 189 3.22 14.38 -6.77
CA VAL A 189 2.37 14.96 -5.71
C VAL A 189 1.79 16.29 -6.18
N ASP A 190 0.52 16.49 -5.86
CA ASP A 190 -0.22 17.72 -6.16
C ASP A 190 -0.89 18.29 -4.89
N GLY A 191 -1.89 19.16 -5.08
CA GLY A 191 -2.67 19.75 -3.99
C GLY A 191 -3.47 18.71 -3.20
N ASP A 192 -4.04 17.72 -3.89
CA ASP A 192 -4.96 16.73 -3.32
C ASP A 192 -4.23 15.59 -2.61
N THR A 193 -2.95 15.37 -2.92
CA THR A 193 -2.17 14.23 -2.40
C THR A 193 -1.67 14.43 -0.95
N GLN A 194 -1.88 15.61 -0.32
CA GLN A 194 -1.32 15.91 1.01
C GLN A 194 -1.89 15.02 2.13
N SER A 195 -3.19 14.74 2.08
CA SER A 195 -3.88 13.78 2.96
C SER A 195 -3.26 12.39 2.84
N MET A 196 -2.99 11.96 1.60
CA MET A 196 -2.37 10.67 1.31
C MET A 196 -0.98 10.54 1.93
N ILE A 197 -0.12 11.55 1.83
CA ILE A 197 1.21 11.53 2.47
C ILE A 197 1.06 11.38 4.00
N SER A 198 0.08 12.07 4.60
CA SER A 198 -0.20 11.97 6.04
C SER A 198 -0.74 10.61 6.46
N ALA A 199 -1.61 10.00 5.65
CA ALA A 199 -2.18 8.68 5.86
C ALA A 199 -1.09 7.58 5.77
N VAL A 200 -0.25 7.65 4.75
CA VAL A 200 0.89 6.74 4.57
C VAL A 200 1.90 6.90 5.71
N ALA A 201 2.20 8.13 6.14
CA ALA A 201 3.12 8.36 7.25
C ALA A 201 2.62 7.74 8.57
N ARG A 202 1.31 7.72 8.82
CA ARG A 202 0.70 7.12 10.01
C ARG A 202 0.71 5.59 9.99
N THR A 203 0.60 4.99 8.82
CA THR A 203 0.56 3.54 8.60
C THR A 203 1.94 2.94 8.29
N LEU A 204 2.99 3.77 8.31
CA LEU A 204 4.34 3.33 8.00
C LEU A 204 4.89 2.40 9.09
N ASP A 205 5.46 1.27 8.66
CA ASP A 205 6.18 0.37 9.54
C ASP A 205 7.28 1.11 10.32
N ARG A 206 7.53 0.71 11.58
CA ARG A 206 8.55 1.35 12.44
C ARG A 206 9.97 1.42 11.83
N ARG A 207 10.27 0.60 10.83
CA ARG A 207 11.56 0.58 10.09
C ARG A 207 11.43 1.07 8.65
N GLY A 208 10.22 1.39 8.20
CA GLY A 208 9.98 1.93 6.87
C GLY A 208 10.45 3.37 6.77
N THR A 209 10.95 3.75 5.60
CA THR A 209 11.23 5.15 5.26
C THR A 209 10.23 5.62 4.21
N LEU A 210 9.49 6.68 4.51
CA LEU A 210 8.62 7.35 3.54
C LEU A 210 9.46 8.26 2.65
N VAL A 211 9.40 8.02 1.34
CA VAL A 211 10.07 8.81 0.31
C VAL A 211 9.03 9.42 -0.62
N VAL A 212 9.09 10.74 -0.81
CA VAL A 212 8.25 11.45 -1.78
C VAL A 212 9.14 11.88 -2.94
N ILE A 213 8.81 11.41 -4.14
CA ILE A 213 9.51 11.68 -5.39
C ILE A 213 8.67 12.68 -6.18
N THR A 214 9.22 13.87 -6.40
CA THR A 214 8.49 14.99 -7.01
C THR A 214 9.39 15.87 -7.86
N GLY A 215 8.80 16.65 -8.77
CA GLY A 215 9.49 17.74 -9.46
C GLY A 215 9.82 18.90 -8.50
N ALA A 216 10.67 19.83 -8.97
CA ALA A 216 11.04 21.02 -8.23
C ALA A 216 9.87 22.02 -8.16
N SER A 217 9.02 21.90 -7.12
CA SER A 217 8.00 22.91 -6.79
C SER A 217 8.04 23.23 -5.30
N ASP A 218 8.23 24.51 -4.96
CA ASP A 218 8.82 24.95 -3.67
C ASP A 218 7.92 24.69 -2.43
N ASP A 219 6.60 24.83 -2.54
CA ASP A 219 5.72 24.77 -1.35
C ASP A 219 5.33 23.35 -0.89
N ARG A 220 5.36 22.37 -1.81
CA ARG A 220 4.93 20.99 -1.52
C ARG A 220 6.02 20.19 -0.83
N VAL A 221 7.27 20.45 -1.20
CA VAL A 221 8.47 19.82 -0.63
C VAL A 221 8.56 20.07 0.88
N GLN A 222 8.30 21.30 1.32
CA GLN A 222 8.39 21.63 2.75
C GLN A 222 7.26 20.97 3.56
N ARG A 223 6.04 20.87 3.02
CA ARG A 223 4.91 20.19 3.69
C ARG A 223 5.16 18.70 3.85
N ALA A 224 5.57 18.00 2.79
CA ALA A 224 5.91 16.58 2.86
C ALA A 224 7.04 16.30 3.88
N ARG A 225 8.05 17.17 3.95
CA ARG A 225 9.12 17.08 4.96
C ARG A 225 8.61 17.27 6.39
N ARG A 226 7.62 18.15 6.62
CA ARG A 226 7.00 18.34 7.95
C ARG A 226 6.28 17.09 8.43
N GLN A 227 5.74 16.30 7.50
CA GLN A 227 5.11 14.99 7.77
C GLN A 227 6.14 13.86 7.92
N GLY A 228 7.44 14.15 7.88
CA GLY A 228 8.50 13.18 8.12
C GLY A 228 9.04 12.48 6.87
N ALA A 229 8.52 12.79 5.67
CA ALA A 229 9.01 12.22 4.42
C ALA A 229 10.43 12.70 4.05
N ARG A 230 11.18 11.87 3.32
CA ARG A 230 12.39 12.28 2.61
C ARG A 230 12.01 12.66 1.19
N VAL A 231 12.32 13.88 0.76
CA VAL A 231 11.90 14.37 -0.55
C VAL A 231 13.05 14.24 -1.55
N VAL A 232 12.83 13.47 -2.60
CA VAL A 232 13.77 13.26 -3.70
C VAL A 232 13.24 14.02 -4.92
N LEU A 233 14.06 14.95 -5.42
CA LEU A 233 13.72 15.72 -6.60
C LEU A 233 14.17 14.96 -7.86
N VAL A 234 13.27 14.83 -8.83
CA VAL A 234 13.53 14.21 -10.14
C VAL A 234 13.01 15.11 -11.25
N ASP A 235 13.56 14.94 -12.44
CA ASP A 235 13.03 15.56 -13.66
C ASP A 235 12.20 14.52 -14.40
N PHE A 236 10.87 14.64 -14.31
CA PHE A 236 9.95 13.68 -14.94
C PHE A 236 9.99 13.73 -16.47
N ASN A 237 10.55 14.77 -17.08
CA ASN A 237 10.79 14.82 -18.53
C ASN A 237 12.01 13.98 -18.94
N ASN A 238 12.84 13.58 -17.97
CA ASN A 238 13.99 12.73 -18.18
C ASN A 238 13.86 11.43 -17.35
N PRO A 239 13.36 10.33 -17.96
CA PRO A 239 13.13 9.05 -17.28
C PRO A 239 14.33 8.50 -16.50
N SER A 240 15.56 8.80 -16.95
CA SER A 240 16.79 8.36 -16.29
C SER A 240 16.92 8.87 -14.85
N THR A 241 16.33 10.03 -14.52
CA THR A 241 16.41 10.61 -13.18
C THR A 241 15.57 9.85 -12.16
N LEU A 242 14.45 9.25 -12.59
CA LEU A 242 13.60 8.38 -11.77
C LEU A 242 14.21 6.98 -11.62
N VAL A 243 14.63 6.38 -12.73
CA VAL A 243 15.12 4.98 -12.76
C VAL A 243 16.48 4.79 -12.07
N SER A 244 17.33 5.84 -12.06
CA SER A 244 18.67 5.79 -11.44
C SER A 244 18.70 5.77 -9.91
N LEU A 245 17.55 5.90 -9.23
CA LEU A 245 17.49 5.91 -7.77
C LEU A 245 17.84 4.53 -7.19
N ARG A 246 18.76 4.47 -6.23
CA ARG A 246 19.18 3.20 -5.61
C ARG A 246 18.13 2.63 -4.64
N LEU A 247 17.18 3.48 -4.22
CA LEU A 247 16.09 3.11 -3.32
C LEU A 247 15.20 1.96 -3.85
N TRP A 248 15.13 1.76 -5.18
CA TRP A 248 14.28 0.74 -5.80
C TRP A 248 14.60 -0.68 -5.29
N ARG A 249 15.87 -0.97 -4.99
CA ARG A 249 16.29 -2.26 -4.40
C ARG A 249 15.61 -2.57 -3.07
N HIS A 250 15.25 -1.54 -2.32
CA HIS A 250 14.65 -1.65 -0.98
C HIS A 250 13.16 -1.28 -0.97
N LEU A 251 12.53 -1.15 -2.14
CA LEU A 251 11.11 -0.86 -2.24
C LEU A 251 10.28 -1.91 -1.47
N SER A 252 9.31 -1.41 -0.71
CA SER A 252 8.33 -2.21 0.03
C SER A 252 6.89 -1.87 -0.33
N ARG A 253 6.61 -0.65 -0.81
CA ARG A 253 5.29 -0.20 -1.26
C ARG A 253 5.45 1.00 -2.21
N LEU A 254 4.64 1.08 -3.25
CA LEU A 254 4.65 2.15 -4.25
C LEU A 254 3.28 2.82 -4.37
N TYR A 255 3.29 4.15 -4.44
CA TYR A 255 2.13 4.98 -4.72
C TYR A 255 2.44 5.85 -5.94
N LEU A 256 1.59 5.81 -6.96
CA LEU A 256 1.70 6.64 -8.16
C LEU A 256 0.52 7.60 -8.16
N MET A 257 0.78 8.90 -8.05
CA MET A 257 -0.24 9.90 -7.66
C MET A 257 -0.36 11.06 -8.66
N ALA A 258 0.08 10.89 -9.91
CA ALA A 258 -0.24 11.86 -10.96
C ALA A 258 -1.77 11.90 -11.19
N PRO A 259 -2.37 13.09 -11.45
CA PRO A 259 -3.79 13.19 -11.79
C PRO A 259 -4.16 12.45 -13.07
N ASP A 260 -3.25 12.41 -14.03
CA ASP A 260 -3.41 11.66 -15.28
C ASP A 260 -2.96 10.21 -15.09
N PRO A 261 -3.87 9.22 -15.23
CA PRO A 261 -3.55 7.81 -15.08
C PRO A 261 -2.50 7.34 -16.10
N ALA A 262 -2.46 7.90 -17.32
CA ALA A 262 -1.48 7.50 -18.34
C ALA A 262 -0.03 7.77 -17.89
N ILE A 263 0.20 8.89 -17.19
CA ILE A 263 1.50 9.23 -16.59
C ILE A 263 1.87 8.22 -15.51
N ASN A 264 0.92 7.80 -14.67
CA ASN A 264 1.16 6.78 -13.66
C ASN A 264 1.54 5.45 -14.30
N LEU A 265 0.85 5.02 -15.36
CA LEU A 265 1.16 3.77 -16.05
C LEU A 265 2.53 3.80 -16.75
N LEU A 266 2.91 4.95 -17.32
CA LEU A 266 4.25 5.16 -17.86
C LEU A 266 5.34 5.00 -16.78
N TRP A 267 5.14 5.61 -15.60
CA TRP A 267 6.07 5.46 -14.48
C TRP A 267 6.10 4.04 -13.94
N LEU A 268 4.95 3.37 -13.89
CA LEU A 268 4.85 1.98 -13.46
C LEU A 268 5.73 1.09 -14.32
N ASP A 269 5.60 1.16 -15.64
CA ASP A 269 6.40 0.38 -16.59
C ASP A 269 7.91 0.65 -16.43
N LEU A 270 8.32 1.92 -16.33
CA LEU A 270 9.73 2.29 -16.10
C LEU A 270 10.28 1.72 -14.77
N ILE A 271 9.47 1.75 -13.71
CA ILE A 271 9.86 1.24 -12.40
C ILE A 271 9.84 -0.30 -12.39
N SER A 272 8.86 -0.96 -13.02
CA SER A 272 8.79 -2.42 -13.18
C SER A 272 10.05 -2.95 -13.85
N ARG A 273 10.41 -2.41 -15.03
CA ARG A 273 11.62 -2.80 -15.77
C ARG A 273 12.88 -2.64 -14.92
N ARG A 274 12.97 -1.56 -14.15
CA ARG A 274 14.10 -1.36 -13.24
C ARG A 274 14.13 -2.37 -12.10
N LEU A 275 12.98 -2.69 -11.52
CA LEU A 275 12.87 -3.65 -10.43
C LEU A 275 13.22 -5.06 -10.88
N ASP A 276 12.96 -5.43 -12.14
CA ASP A 276 13.40 -6.70 -12.72
C ASP A 276 14.92 -6.87 -12.68
N GLU A 277 15.66 -5.78 -12.86
CA GLU A 277 17.13 -5.78 -12.80
C GLU A 277 17.69 -5.82 -11.37
N VAL A 278 17.01 -5.16 -10.40
CA VAL A 278 17.62 -4.86 -9.09
C VAL A 278 16.95 -5.51 -7.88
N ALA A 279 15.77 -6.11 -8.05
CA ALA A 279 14.96 -6.62 -6.95
C ALA A 279 14.24 -7.94 -7.28
N HIS A 280 14.23 -8.87 -6.33
CA HIS A 280 13.55 -10.17 -6.48
C HIS A 280 12.23 -10.27 -5.72
N LYS A 281 11.79 -9.19 -5.07
CA LYS A 281 10.52 -9.18 -4.34
C LYS A 281 9.35 -9.18 -5.33
N ARG A 282 8.36 -10.04 -5.06
CA ARG A 282 7.09 -10.11 -5.79
C ARG A 282 5.94 -9.63 -4.90
N ARG A 283 4.78 -9.36 -5.51
CA ARG A 283 3.57 -8.82 -4.87
C ARG A 283 3.81 -7.62 -3.95
N LEU A 284 4.63 -6.67 -4.41
CA LEU A 284 4.76 -5.38 -3.77
C LEU A 284 3.43 -4.62 -3.85
N PRO A 285 2.92 -4.05 -2.75
CA PRO A 285 1.71 -3.25 -2.82
C PRO A 285 1.94 -2.02 -3.69
N LEU A 286 1.04 -1.84 -4.65
CA LEU A 286 1.02 -0.72 -5.59
C LEU A 286 -0.34 -0.06 -5.49
N ILE A 287 -0.37 1.26 -5.30
CA ILE A 287 -1.60 2.04 -5.38
C ILE A 287 -1.43 3.10 -6.46
N VAL A 288 -2.29 3.07 -7.46
CA VAL A 288 -2.29 4.00 -8.58
C VAL A 288 -3.45 4.97 -8.45
N ARG A 289 -3.21 6.27 -8.64
CA ARG A 289 -4.30 7.24 -8.73
C ARG A 289 -4.99 7.09 -10.07
N MET A 290 -6.29 6.79 -10.02
CA MET A 290 -7.20 6.92 -11.16
C MET A 290 -8.50 7.49 -10.62
N ASP A 291 -8.77 8.75 -10.96
CA ASP A 291 -9.94 9.44 -10.44
C ASP A 291 -11.23 8.91 -11.08
N ASP A 292 -11.20 8.57 -12.37
CA ASP A 292 -12.35 8.02 -13.08
C ASP A 292 -12.71 6.60 -12.57
N PRO A 293 -13.93 6.39 -12.02
CA PRO A 293 -14.33 5.11 -11.45
C PRO A 293 -14.46 4.00 -12.51
N TRP A 294 -14.83 4.34 -13.75
CA TRP A 294 -14.93 3.38 -14.84
C TRP A 294 -13.56 2.78 -15.15
N LEU A 295 -12.58 3.66 -15.34
CA LEU A 295 -11.19 3.27 -15.59
C LEU A 295 -10.61 2.51 -14.40
N ALA A 296 -10.88 2.96 -13.17
CA ALA A 296 -10.40 2.32 -11.95
C ALA A 296 -10.87 0.87 -11.83
N GLN A 297 -12.16 0.60 -12.08
CA GLN A 297 -12.72 -0.75 -12.00
C GLN A 297 -12.21 -1.67 -13.11
N ALA A 298 -12.20 -1.18 -14.36
CA ALA A 298 -11.68 -1.94 -15.50
C ALA A 298 -10.19 -2.28 -15.29
N TRP A 299 -9.39 -1.31 -14.84
CA TRP A 299 -7.97 -1.52 -14.60
C TRP A 299 -7.71 -2.49 -13.44
N ARG A 300 -8.45 -2.40 -12.32
CA ARG A 300 -8.38 -3.40 -11.24
C ARG A 300 -8.62 -4.80 -11.79
N ALA A 301 -9.72 -5.01 -12.51
CA ALA A 301 -10.05 -6.32 -13.06
C ALA A 301 -8.96 -6.85 -14.02
N GLN A 302 -8.38 -5.99 -14.87
CA GLN A 302 -7.38 -6.41 -15.86
C GLN A 302 -5.97 -6.64 -15.28
N GLN A 303 -5.50 -5.79 -14.36
CA GLN A 303 -4.14 -5.91 -13.80
C GLN A 303 -3.93 -7.17 -12.97
N PHE A 304 -5.02 -7.75 -12.48
CA PHE A 304 -5.01 -9.01 -11.79
C PHE A 304 -4.75 -10.22 -12.74
N GLY A 305 -4.51 -10.00 -14.03
CA GLY A 305 -4.13 -11.09 -14.94
C GLY A 305 -3.11 -10.78 -16.03
N GLY A 306 -2.31 -9.73 -15.86
CA GLY A 306 -1.11 -9.53 -16.67
C GLY A 306 0.05 -10.45 -16.23
N SER A 307 1.10 -10.57 -17.05
CA SER A 307 2.35 -11.27 -16.70
C SER A 307 3.11 -10.63 -15.53
N ASP A 308 2.80 -9.39 -15.15
CA ASP A 308 3.54 -8.66 -14.12
C ASP A 308 3.11 -9.07 -12.70
N THR A 309 3.51 -10.29 -12.31
CA THR A 309 3.31 -10.91 -11.00
C THR A 309 4.01 -10.15 -9.85
N ARG A 310 4.69 -9.04 -10.16
CA ARG A 310 5.46 -8.25 -9.20
C ARG A 310 4.58 -7.39 -8.31
N TRP A 311 3.39 -6.99 -8.75
CA TRP A 311 2.55 -6.06 -8.00
C TRP A 311 1.33 -6.75 -7.39
N ALA A 312 0.95 -6.28 -6.20
CA ALA A 312 -0.40 -6.41 -5.66
C ALA A 312 -1.04 -5.03 -5.83
N ALA A 313 -1.59 -4.81 -7.01
CA ALA A 313 -2.10 -3.52 -7.44
C ALA A 313 -3.45 -3.19 -6.79
N ASP A 314 -3.72 -1.89 -6.63
CA ASP A 314 -5.01 -1.32 -6.31
C ASP A 314 -5.04 0.13 -6.83
N VAL A 315 -6.22 0.74 -6.79
CA VAL A 315 -6.47 2.09 -7.29
C VAL A 315 -7.06 2.96 -6.20
N VAL A 316 -6.74 4.25 -6.23
CA VAL A 316 -7.41 5.28 -5.44
C VAL A 316 -7.87 6.41 -6.35
N GLY A 317 -9.09 6.89 -6.16
CA GLY A 317 -9.64 8.01 -6.92
C GLY A 317 -10.40 8.99 -6.04
N LYS A 318 -10.38 10.28 -6.39
CA LYS A 318 -11.08 11.33 -5.62
C LYS A 318 -12.58 11.06 -5.49
N TYR A 319 -13.22 10.53 -6.54
CA TYR A 319 -14.65 10.23 -6.53
C TYR A 319 -14.99 9.05 -5.61
N GLU A 320 -14.22 7.96 -5.65
CA GLU A 320 -14.40 6.81 -4.76
C GLU A 320 -14.16 7.17 -3.28
N VAL A 321 -13.12 7.97 -3.01
CA VAL A 321 -12.81 8.45 -1.66
C VAL A 321 -13.91 9.38 -1.14
N THR A 322 -14.37 10.34 -1.97
CA THR A 322 -15.46 11.25 -1.60
C THR A 322 -16.79 10.51 -1.41
N ALA A 323 -17.15 9.58 -2.30
CA ALA A 323 -18.36 8.75 -2.17
C ALA A 323 -18.38 8.00 -0.84
N GLY A 324 -17.25 7.35 -0.52
CA GLY A 324 -17.06 6.67 0.75
C GLY A 324 -17.26 7.57 1.97
N ARG A 325 -16.67 8.77 1.95
CA ARG A 325 -16.78 9.75 3.03
C ARG A 325 -18.21 10.27 3.21
N LEU A 326 -18.92 10.55 2.11
CA LEU A 326 -20.31 11.01 2.15
C LEU A 326 -21.23 9.92 2.74
N LEU A 327 -21.06 8.68 2.29
CA LEU A 327 -21.84 7.55 2.81
C LEU A 327 -21.49 7.23 4.27
N ASP A 328 -20.22 7.32 4.67
CA ASP A 328 -19.80 7.17 6.07
C ASP A 328 -20.51 8.21 6.97
N GLY A 329 -20.53 9.48 6.53
CA GLY A 329 -21.22 10.56 7.24
C GLY A 329 -22.73 10.34 7.37
N ILE A 330 -23.38 9.88 6.30
CA ILE A 330 -24.83 9.57 6.28
C ILE A 330 -25.15 8.37 7.18
N ILE A 331 -24.43 7.26 7.02
CA ILE A 331 -24.66 6.01 7.76
C ILE A 331 -24.41 6.21 9.26
N ALA A 332 -23.40 7.01 9.63
CA ALA A 332 -23.09 7.31 11.03
C ALA A 332 -24.25 8.00 11.78
N THR A 333 -25.21 8.61 11.08
CA THR A 333 -26.40 9.21 11.71
C THR A 333 -27.35 8.17 12.31
N GLY A 334 -27.33 6.92 11.83
CA GLY A 334 -28.18 5.85 12.32
C GLY A 334 -29.65 5.92 11.90
N ARG A 335 -30.06 6.92 11.10
CA ARG A 335 -31.48 7.21 10.82
C ARG A 335 -31.86 7.16 9.35
N THR A 336 -30.88 7.25 8.45
CA THR A 336 -31.16 7.36 7.01
C THR A 336 -31.42 5.99 6.40
N GLU A 337 -32.60 5.82 5.82
CA GLU A 337 -33.04 4.63 5.09
C GLU A 337 -32.95 4.81 3.57
N ARG A 338 -33.04 6.07 3.09
CA ARG A 338 -32.98 6.39 1.66
C ARG A 338 -32.11 7.61 1.38
N VAL A 339 -31.26 7.51 0.37
CA VAL A 339 -30.42 8.61 -0.12
C VAL A 339 -30.76 8.90 -1.58
N PHE A 340 -31.18 10.13 -1.85
CA PHE A 340 -31.38 10.62 -3.20
C PHE A 340 -30.06 11.16 -3.76
N VAL A 341 -29.61 10.62 -4.89
CA VAL A 341 -28.42 11.10 -5.60
C VAL A 341 -28.90 11.95 -6.78
N CYS A 342 -28.75 13.25 -6.65
CA CYS A 342 -29.30 14.25 -7.56
C CYS A 342 -28.24 14.69 -8.57
N GLY A 343 -28.44 14.31 -9.84
CA GLY A 343 -27.54 14.55 -10.97
C GLY A 343 -26.68 13.34 -11.35
N THR A 344 -26.04 13.44 -12.52
CA THR A 344 -25.20 12.38 -13.10
C THR A 344 -23.76 12.85 -13.27
N SER A 345 -22.83 12.11 -12.68
CA SER A 345 -21.38 12.35 -12.76
C SER A 345 -20.59 11.09 -12.37
N GLN A 346 -19.26 11.14 -12.44
CA GLN A 346 -18.42 10.08 -11.87
C GLN A 346 -18.71 9.82 -10.38
N LEU A 347 -19.14 10.84 -9.62
CA LEU A 347 -19.50 10.63 -8.21
C LEU A 347 -20.75 9.76 -8.05
N THR A 348 -21.71 9.86 -8.97
CA THR A 348 -22.93 9.03 -8.98
C THR A 348 -22.56 7.55 -9.07
N LEU A 349 -21.69 7.20 -10.02
CA LEU A 349 -21.20 5.83 -10.19
C LEU A 349 -20.36 5.36 -9.00
N ALA A 350 -19.51 6.24 -8.45
CA ALA A 350 -18.72 5.93 -7.26
C ALA A 350 -19.58 5.66 -6.02
N LEU A 351 -20.70 6.36 -5.85
CA LEU A 351 -21.67 6.12 -4.76
C LEU A 351 -22.35 4.75 -4.90
N CYS A 352 -22.79 4.39 -6.12
CA CYS A 352 -23.37 3.07 -6.39
C CYS A 352 -22.36 1.94 -6.13
N ALA A 353 -21.12 2.12 -6.59
CA ALA A 353 -20.04 1.15 -6.39
C ALA A 353 -19.65 1.00 -4.91
N ASP A 354 -19.47 2.11 -4.16
CA ASP A 354 -19.13 2.07 -2.73
C ASP A 354 -20.25 1.40 -1.92
N LEU A 355 -21.52 1.67 -2.22
CA LEU A 355 -22.63 0.99 -1.55
C LEU A 355 -22.69 -0.51 -1.88
N THR A 356 -22.49 -0.89 -3.13
CA THR A 356 -22.41 -2.32 -3.53
C THR A 356 -21.28 -3.04 -2.80
N GLN A 357 -20.11 -2.40 -2.71
CA GLN A 357 -18.99 -2.94 -1.96
C GLN A 357 -19.32 -3.12 -0.48
N ARG A 358 -20.05 -2.18 0.15
CA ARG A 358 -20.48 -2.30 1.55
C ARG A 358 -21.48 -3.44 1.76
N VAL A 359 -22.41 -3.65 0.84
CA VAL A 359 -23.36 -4.78 0.90
C VAL A 359 -22.58 -6.09 0.88
N LEU A 360 -21.67 -6.24 -0.09
CA LEU A 360 -20.82 -7.42 -0.21
C LEU A 360 -20.03 -7.71 1.08
N GLU A 361 -19.43 -6.68 1.65
CA GLU A 361 -18.66 -6.82 2.89
C GLU A 361 -19.52 -7.17 4.09
N ARG A 362 -20.77 -6.69 4.15
CA ARG A 362 -21.73 -7.01 5.21
C ARG A 362 -22.30 -8.41 5.08
N ASP A 363 -22.53 -8.87 3.86
CA ASP A 363 -22.90 -10.26 3.57
C ASP A 363 -21.77 -11.21 4.01
N PHE A 364 -20.52 -10.80 3.84
CA PHE A 364 -19.36 -11.54 4.34
C PHE A 364 -19.21 -11.49 5.86
N TYR A 365 -19.28 -10.28 6.44
CA TYR A 365 -19.16 -10.03 7.87
C TYR A 365 -19.81 -8.70 8.26
N THR A 366 -20.89 -8.78 9.04
CA THR A 366 -21.54 -7.61 9.66
C THR A 366 -21.13 -7.50 11.13
N PRO A 367 -20.44 -6.40 11.55
CA PRO A 367 -20.12 -6.17 12.95
C PRO A 367 -21.39 -6.08 13.83
N SER A 368 -21.29 -6.53 15.08
CA SER A 368 -22.37 -6.37 16.06
C SER A 368 -22.71 -4.89 16.25
N GLY A 369 -24.00 -4.54 16.12
CA GLY A 369 -24.46 -3.16 16.23
C GLY A 369 -24.25 -2.30 14.98
N ALA A 370 -23.93 -2.90 13.83
CA ALA A 370 -23.87 -2.18 12.56
C ALA A 370 -25.23 -1.57 12.20
N VAL A 371 -25.23 -0.27 11.89
CA VAL A 371 -26.40 0.46 11.37
C VAL A 371 -26.76 -0.07 9.97
N PRO A 372 -28.04 -0.34 9.61
CA PRO A 372 -28.45 -0.75 8.26
C PRO A 372 -27.91 0.16 7.14
N LEU A 373 -27.68 -0.40 5.94
CA LEU A 373 -27.30 0.40 4.78
C LEU A 373 -28.54 1.05 4.17
N PRO A 374 -28.45 2.32 3.72
CA PRO A 374 -29.55 2.96 3.02
C PRO A 374 -29.72 2.42 1.60
N SER A 375 -30.93 2.59 1.05
CA SER A 375 -31.20 2.49 -0.40
C SER A 375 -30.77 3.77 -1.13
N LEU A 376 -30.41 3.66 -2.42
CA LEU A 376 -30.14 4.82 -3.27
C LEU A 376 -31.26 5.01 -4.28
N THR A 377 -31.58 6.26 -4.58
CA THR A 377 -32.41 6.63 -5.72
C THR A 377 -31.68 7.68 -6.54
N LEU A 378 -31.31 7.33 -7.78
CA LEU A 378 -30.68 8.24 -8.73
C LEU A 378 -31.76 9.13 -9.34
N VAL A 379 -31.55 10.45 -9.37
CA VAL A 379 -32.53 11.43 -9.84
C VAL A 379 -31.88 12.35 -10.86
N GLU A 380 -32.08 12.03 -12.14
CA GLU A 380 -31.75 12.85 -13.31
C GLU A 380 -32.43 12.24 -14.56
N LYS A 381 -32.55 13.02 -15.65
CA LYS A 381 -33.14 12.52 -16.90
C LYS A 381 -32.47 11.26 -17.46
N ASP A 382 -31.15 11.16 -17.34
CA ASP A 382 -30.29 10.05 -17.79
C ASP A 382 -29.94 9.07 -16.66
N ALA A 383 -30.55 9.18 -15.48
CA ALA A 383 -30.30 8.28 -14.36
C ALA A 383 -30.44 6.77 -14.68
N PRO A 384 -31.40 6.33 -15.53
CA PRO A 384 -31.48 4.93 -15.94
C PRO A 384 -30.24 4.41 -16.70
N GLU A 385 -29.56 5.27 -17.47
CA GLU A 385 -28.33 4.89 -18.18
C GLU A 385 -27.20 4.61 -17.17
N TYR A 386 -27.07 5.46 -16.14
CA TYR A 386 -26.08 5.29 -15.07
C TYR A 386 -26.35 4.06 -14.20
N LEU A 387 -27.63 3.69 -14.00
CA LEU A 387 -28.00 2.45 -13.34
C LEU A 387 -27.60 1.23 -14.19
N ALA A 388 -27.90 1.25 -15.49
CA ALA A 388 -27.51 0.18 -16.41
C ALA A 388 -25.99 0.00 -16.49
N ASP A 389 -25.25 1.11 -16.53
CA ASP A 389 -23.79 1.13 -16.46
C ASP A 389 -23.26 0.48 -15.18
N HIS A 390 -23.85 0.83 -14.03
CA HIS A 390 -23.49 0.22 -12.75
C HIS A 390 -23.81 -1.28 -12.69
N GLU A 391 -24.96 -1.70 -13.21
CA GLU A 391 -25.36 -3.11 -13.28
C GLU A 391 -24.43 -3.92 -14.19
N PHE A 392 -24.06 -3.37 -15.34
CA PHE A 392 -23.07 -3.98 -16.23
C PHE A 392 -21.76 -4.26 -15.49
N TYR A 393 -21.26 -3.30 -14.70
CA TYR A 393 -20.09 -3.53 -13.85
C TYR A 393 -20.27 -4.62 -12.82
N ARG A 394 -21.42 -4.63 -12.14
CA ARG A 394 -21.70 -5.65 -11.13
C ARG A 394 -21.66 -7.05 -11.74
N GLN A 395 -22.17 -7.19 -12.97
CA GLN A 395 -22.14 -8.43 -13.73
C GLN A 395 -20.72 -8.82 -14.16
N GLN A 396 -19.93 -7.87 -14.69
CA GLN A 396 -18.53 -8.11 -15.08
C GLN A 396 -17.66 -8.55 -13.89
N ALA A 397 -17.93 -8.06 -12.69
CA ALA A 397 -17.26 -8.49 -11.47
C ALA A 397 -17.83 -9.82 -10.89
N GLY A 398 -18.93 -10.34 -11.43
CA GLY A 398 -19.55 -11.60 -11.03
C GLY A 398 -20.27 -11.58 -9.67
N PHE A 399 -20.75 -10.43 -9.21
CA PHE A 399 -21.39 -10.29 -7.90
C PHE A 399 -22.74 -11.00 -7.80
N MET A 400 -22.98 -11.65 -6.66
CA MET A 400 -24.13 -12.53 -6.40
C MET A 400 -25.13 -12.03 -5.34
N SER A 401 -24.82 -10.95 -4.63
CA SER A 401 -25.76 -10.41 -3.65
C SER A 401 -26.99 -9.86 -4.38
N GLU A 402 -28.20 -10.07 -3.83
CA GLU A 402 -29.43 -9.35 -4.24
C GLU A 402 -29.21 -7.83 -4.28
N GLY A 403 -28.13 -7.37 -3.66
CA GLY A 403 -27.49 -6.11 -3.96
C GLY A 403 -28.15 -4.96 -3.23
N PRO A 404 -27.50 -3.79 -3.23
CA PRO A 404 -28.15 -2.61 -2.71
C PRO A 404 -29.39 -2.30 -3.55
N THR A 405 -30.48 -1.90 -2.90
CA THR A 405 -31.63 -1.30 -3.60
C THR A 405 -31.18 0.04 -4.18
N ILE A 406 -30.90 0.06 -5.49
CA ILE A 406 -30.55 1.26 -6.26
C ILE A 406 -31.60 1.42 -7.35
N ASP A 407 -32.42 2.45 -7.21
CA ASP A 407 -33.46 2.79 -8.17
C ASP A 407 -33.05 4.02 -9.00
N ALA A 408 -33.67 4.21 -10.16
CA ALA A 408 -33.46 5.39 -11.00
C ALA A 408 -34.79 6.08 -11.34
N THR A 409 -34.80 7.40 -11.23
CA THR A 409 -35.93 8.27 -11.62
C THR A 409 -35.51 9.16 -12.78
N ALA A 410 -36.14 8.98 -13.93
CA ALA A 410 -35.88 9.74 -15.17
C ALA A 410 -36.50 11.16 -15.16
N GLU A 411 -36.32 11.90 -14.06
CA GLU A 411 -36.74 13.29 -13.91
C GLU A 411 -35.58 14.14 -13.42
N ALA A 412 -35.46 15.38 -13.90
CA ALA A 412 -34.45 16.30 -13.40
C ALA A 412 -34.68 16.60 -11.90
N PRO A 413 -33.63 16.75 -11.08
CA PRO A 413 -33.72 16.96 -9.64
C PRO A 413 -34.14 18.39 -9.29
N THR A 414 -35.31 18.80 -9.76
CA THR A 414 -35.91 20.11 -9.47
C THR A 414 -36.57 20.10 -8.09
N VAL A 415 -36.78 21.28 -7.48
CA VAL A 415 -37.47 21.36 -6.18
C VAL A 415 -38.83 20.64 -6.19
N PRO A 416 -39.72 20.80 -7.20
CA PRO A 416 -40.98 20.05 -7.26
C PRO A 416 -40.82 18.54 -7.34
N THR A 417 -39.92 18.04 -8.19
CA THR A 417 -39.63 16.60 -8.32
C THR A 417 -39.12 16.05 -6.98
N MET A 418 -38.15 16.74 -6.36
CA MET A 418 -37.62 16.33 -5.07
C MET A 418 -38.67 16.37 -3.95
N LEU A 419 -39.57 17.36 -3.94
CA LEU A 419 -40.66 17.41 -2.95
C LEU A 419 -41.63 16.24 -3.11
N LYS A 420 -41.93 15.83 -4.35
CA LYS A 420 -42.75 14.65 -4.64
C LYS A 420 -42.04 13.39 -4.12
N LEU A 421 -40.81 13.14 -4.55
CA LEU A 421 -40.04 11.95 -4.19
C LEU A 421 -39.78 11.84 -2.68
N ILE A 422 -39.44 12.95 -2.01
CA ILE A 422 -39.24 13.00 -0.56
C ILE A 422 -40.57 12.86 0.18
N GLY A 423 -41.68 13.39 -0.37
CA GLY A 423 -43.01 13.30 0.23
C GLY A 423 -43.65 11.91 0.12
N ASP A 424 -43.26 11.11 -0.88
CA ASP A 424 -43.64 9.70 -1.01
C ASP A 424 -42.93 8.81 0.04
N VAL A 425 -41.97 9.37 0.79
CA VAL A 425 -41.21 8.72 1.88
C VAL A 425 -41.18 9.62 3.13
N ASP A 426 -40.45 9.23 4.18
CA ASP A 426 -40.26 10.08 5.37
C ASP A 426 -39.03 10.99 5.21
N PRO A 427 -39.17 12.33 5.22
CA PRO A 427 -38.03 13.24 5.22
C PRO A 427 -37.07 13.05 6.39
N ALA A 428 -37.55 12.53 7.54
CA ALA A 428 -36.72 12.30 8.73
C ALA A 428 -35.74 11.13 8.57
N THR A 429 -36.00 10.21 7.64
CA THR A 429 -35.15 9.07 7.29
C THR A 429 -34.50 9.21 5.91
N SER A 430 -34.60 10.40 5.30
CA SER A 430 -34.05 10.69 3.97
C SER A 430 -32.75 11.48 4.04
N ALA A 431 -31.94 11.42 2.99
CA ALA A 431 -30.82 12.33 2.73
C ALA A 431 -30.72 12.63 1.23
N ALA A 432 -30.08 13.73 0.85
CA ALA A 432 -29.84 14.07 -0.55
C ALA A 432 -28.38 14.44 -0.81
N ILE A 433 -27.82 13.96 -1.91
CA ILE A 433 -26.48 14.30 -2.40
C ILE A 433 -26.60 14.91 -3.79
N PHE A 434 -26.29 16.19 -3.92
CA PHE A 434 -26.19 16.89 -5.19
C PHE A 434 -24.77 16.76 -5.72
N VAL A 435 -24.64 16.08 -6.87
CA VAL A 435 -23.33 15.79 -7.48
C VAL A 435 -22.90 16.85 -8.50
N ASP A 436 -23.83 17.62 -9.06
CA ASP A 436 -23.52 18.76 -9.94
C ASP A 436 -23.27 20.03 -9.11
N SER A 437 -22.15 20.71 -9.39
CA SER A 437 -21.78 22.00 -8.80
C SER A 437 -22.81 23.11 -9.04
N HIS A 438 -23.66 23.00 -10.07
CA HIS A 438 -24.68 24.00 -10.40
C HIS A 438 -25.98 23.83 -9.60
N ALA A 439 -26.11 22.75 -8.81
CA ALA A 439 -27.33 22.45 -8.07
C ALA A 439 -27.41 23.14 -6.69
N ALA A 440 -26.45 24.00 -6.34
CA ALA A 440 -26.37 24.68 -5.04
C ALA A 440 -27.67 25.42 -4.65
N THR A 441 -28.33 26.09 -5.60
CA THR A 441 -29.60 26.79 -5.35
C THR A 441 -30.73 25.82 -5.02
N THR A 442 -30.82 24.68 -5.70
CA THR A 442 -31.83 23.65 -5.41
C THR A 442 -31.60 23.05 -4.04
N ALA A 443 -30.35 22.70 -3.72
CA ALA A 443 -29.95 22.17 -2.42
C ALA A 443 -30.32 23.12 -1.27
N ALA A 444 -29.99 24.41 -1.39
CA ALA A 444 -30.36 25.43 -0.39
C ALA A 444 -31.88 25.59 -0.23
N ARG A 445 -32.65 25.55 -1.32
CA ARG A 445 -34.11 25.63 -1.28
C ARG A 445 -34.75 24.41 -0.62
N LEU A 446 -34.17 23.22 -0.77
CA LEU A 446 -34.62 22.01 -0.09
C LEU A 446 -34.23 22.04 1.39
N ALA A 447 -33.02 22.47 1.71
CA ALA A 447 -32.57 22.61 3.10
C ALA A 447 -33.44 23.57 3.93
N ALA A 448 -33.91 24.66 3.30
CA ALA A 448 -34.86 25.57 3.93
C ALA A 448 -36.25 24.96 4.20
N ARG A 449 -36.64 23.91 3.47
CA ARG A 449 -37.92 23.20 3.62
C ARG A 449 -37.81 21.98 4.55
N PHE A 450 -36.65 21.32 4.56
CA PHE A 450 -36.35 20.14 5.36
C PHE A 450 -35.10 20.39 6.22
N PRO A 451 -35.20 21.21 7.29
CA PRO A 451 -34.03 21.68 8.04
C PRO A 451 -33.26 20.56 8.74
N ASP A 452 -33.92 19.44 9.08
CA ASP A 452 -33.31 18.29 9.77
C ASP A 452 -32.80 17.19 8.81
N MET A 453 -33.09 17.29 7.52
CA MET A 453 -32.67 16.31 6.51
C MET A 453 -31.22 16.60 6.09
N PRO A 454 -30.28 15.63 6.16
CA PRO A 454 -28.92 15.81 5.66
C PRO A 454 -28.93 16.07 4.16
N ILE A 455 -28.32 17.19 3.74
CA ILE A 455 -28.17 17.54 2.32
C ILE A 455 -26.71 17.86 2.06
N TYR A 456 -26.14 17.23 1.04
CA TYR A 456 -24.77 17.44 0.62
C TYR A 456 -24.75 18.08 -0.77
N ALA A 457 -23.99 19.15 -0.96
CA ALA A 457 -23.84 19.79 -2.27
C ALA A 457 -22.36 20.02 -2.60
N SER A 458 -21.98 19.73 -3.85
CA SER A 458 -20.61 19.98 -4.31
C SER A 458 -20.34 21.49 -4.34
N ASP A 459 -19.21 21.92 -3.77
CA ASP A 459 -18.72 23.30 -3.88
C ASP A 459 -17.24 23.29 -4.30
N LEU A 460 -16.94 23.93 -5.44
CA LEU A 460 -15.60 23.98 -6.03
C LEU A 460 -14.65 24.90 -5.25
N ASN A 461 -15.17 25.76 -4.36
CA ASN A 461 -14.38 26.74 -3.60
C ASN A 461 -14.17 26.35 -2.13
N THR A 462 -14.69 25.21 -1.66
CA THR A 462 -14.52 24.76 -0.28
C THR A 462 -13.21 24.01 -0.08
N SER A 463 -12.68 24.10 1.13
CA SER A 463 -11.61 23.24 1.61
C SER A 463 -12.19 22.15 2.50
N ILE A 464 -11.46 21.06 2.72
CA ILE A 464 -11.89 19.94 3.61
C ILE A 464 -12.22 20.43 5.03
N SER A 465 -11.55 21.50 5.49
CA SER A 465 -11.84 22.17 6.76
C SER A 465 -13.26 22.75 6.85
N ASP A 466 -13.91 22.97 5.71
CA ASP A 466 -15.23 23.57 5.58
C ASP A 466 -16.34 22.52 5.40
N ASP A 467 -16.00 21.23 5.20
CA ASP A 467 -16.97 20.13 4.96
C ASP A 467 -17.96 19.95 6.14
N SER A 468 -17.60 20.40 7.35
CA SER A 468 -18.47 20.34 8.54
C SER A 468 -19.37 21.57 8.74
N ILE A 469 -19.20 22.62 7.94
CA ILE A 469 -19.94 23.88 8.11
C ILE A 469 -21.35 23.72 7.54
N GLN A 470 -22.35 23.82 8.42
CA GLN A 470 -23.75 23.82 8.05
C GLN A 470 -24.17 25.24 7.64
N VAL A 471 -24.54 25.43 6.37
CA VAL A 471 -24.85 26.76 5.82
C VAL A 471 -26.31 27.15 6.06
N VAL A 472 -27.25 26.24 5.76
CA VAL A 472 -28.69 26.40 5.97
C VAL A 472 -29.27 25.04 6.37
N GLY A 473 -29.96 24.95 7.51
CA GLY A 473 -30.41 23.65 8.05
C GLY A 473 -29.22 22.70 8.22
N ARG A 474 -29.34 21.46 7.73
CA ARG A 474 -28.24 20.49 7.65
C ARG A 474 -27.61 20.39 6.25
N LEU A 475 -27.62 21.46 5.47
CA LEU A 475 -26.87 21.56 4.22
C LEU A 475 -25.36 21.66 4.50
N GLN A 476 -24.60 20.72 3.97
CA GLN A 476 -23.14 20.67 4.02
C GLN A 476 -22.56 20.74 2.61
N SER A 477 -21.62 21.65 2.42
CA SER A 477 -20.81 21.65 1.20
C SER A 477 -19.76 20.53 1.28
N TYR A 478 -19.39 19.95 0.15
CA TYR A 478 -18.25 19.03 0.09
C TYR A 478 -17.35 19.30 -1.12
N SER A 479 -16.06 18.99 -0.95
CA SER A 479 -15.07 19.01 -2.04
C SER A 479 -14.69 17.61 -2.54
N LEU A 480 -14.29 17.50 -3.80
CA LEU A 480 -13.72 16.28 -4.39
C LEU A 480 -12.23 16.19 -4.04
N VAL A 481 -11.85 15.30 -3.13
CA VAL A 481 -10.48 15.22 -2.59
C VAL A 481 -10.05 13.77 -2.34
N LEU A 482 -8.74 13.53 -2.37
CA LEU A 482 -8.12 12.25 -1.99
C LEU A 482 -7.91 12.14 -0.47
N ASP A 483 -8.85 12.62 0.35
CA ASP A 483 -8.74 12.56 1.81
C ASP A 483 -9.69 11.55 2.43
N THR A 484 -9.11 10.49 2.98
CA THR A 484 -9.78 9.53 3.83
C THR A 484 -9.82 10.10 5.25
N GLN A 485 -10.98 10.46 5.79
CA GLN A 485 -11.10 11.03 7.15
C GLN A 485 -10.42 10.18 8.24
N GLU A 486 -10.37 8.86 8.07
CA GLU A 486 -9.69 7.93 8.99
C GLU A 486 -8.16 7.97 8.91
N GLY A 487 -7.60 8.62 7.89
CA GLY A 487 -6.17 8.63 7.63
C GLY A 487 -5.58 7.27 7.28
N GLN A 488 -6.42 6.35 6.83
CA GLN A 488 -6.02 5.06 6.31
C GLN A 488 -6.15 5.12 4.80
N VAL A 489 -5.06 4.81 4.09
CA VAL A 489 -5.18 4.60 2.66
C VAL A 489 -6.08 3.39 2.44
N ARG A 490 -7.13 3.55 1.61
CA ARG A 490 -7.94 2.43 1.13
C ARG A 490 -7.02 1.52 0.31
N ASP A 491 -6.56 0.44 0.94
CA ASP A 491 -5.81 -0.67 0.34
C ASP A 491 -6.77 -1.87 0.41
N ALA A 492 -7.35 -2.26 -0.71
CA ALA A 492 -8.35 -3.34 -0.80
C ALA A 492 -7.84 -4.64 -0.15
N TRP A 493 -6.53 -4.89 -0.21
CA TRP A 493 -5.90 -6.05 0.41
C TRP A 493 -5.81 -5.97 1.92
N GLU A 494 -5.55 -4.77 2.45
CA GLU A 494 -5.60 -4.54 3.90
C GLU A 494 -7.04 -4.65 4.41
N ARG A 495 -8.01 -4.13 3.65
CA ARG A 495 -9.43 -4.26 3.95
C ARG A 495 -9.88 -5.72 3.94
N ALA A 496 -9.48 -6.51 2.94
CA ALA A 496 -9.75 -7.94 2.88
C ALA A 496 -9.11 -8.68 4.07
N ALA A 497 -7.83 -8.43 4.36
CA ALA A 497 -7.14 -9.05 5.49
C ALA A 497 -7.82 -8.73 6.84
N ARG A 498 -8.31 -7.50 7.01
CA ARG A 498 -9.09 -7.09 8.19
C ARG A 498 -10.41 -7.85 8.28
N LEU A 499 -11.20 -7.86 7.21
CA LEU A 499 -12.52 -8.51 7.21
C LEU A 499 -12.42 -10.01 7.47
N ILE A 500 -11.48 -10.70 6.80
CA ILE A 500 -11.21 -12.13 7.01
C ILE A 500 -10.87 -12.40 8.49
N HIS A 501 -10.02 -11.57 9.08
CA HIS A 501 -9.63 -11.69 10.49
C HIS A 501 -10.80 -11.44 11.44
N GLU A 502 -11.59 -10.39 11.20
CA GLU A 502 -12.75 -10.08 12.05
C GLU A 502 -13.81 -11.18 12.01
N ARG A 503 -14.08 -11.76 10.84
CA ARG A 503 -14.98 -12.92 10.71
C ARG A 503 -14.44 -14.15 11.46
N TYR A 504 -13.13 -14.39 11.39
CA TYR A 504 -12.49 -15.45 12.17
C TYR A 504 -12.68 -15.21 13.67
N VAL A 505 -12.45 -13.99 14.16
CA VAL A 505 -12.63 -13.64 15.58
C VAL A 505 -14.10 -13.79 16.00
N SER A 506 -15.06 -13.43 15.14
CA SER A 506 -16.48 -13.58 15.46
C SER A 506 -16.97 -15.02 15.51
N ALA A 507 -16.26 -15.95 14.86
CA ALA A 507 -16.57 -17.38 14.90
C ALA A 507 -16.04 -18.08 16.18
N ILE A 508 -15.19 -17.40 16.96
CA ILE A 508 -14.71 -17.90 18.24
C ILE A 508 -15.78 -17.64 19.30
N ASP A 509 -16.06 -18.66 20.13
CA ASP A 509 -16.94 -18.54 21.30
C ASP A 509 -16.54 -17.31 22.16
N PRO A 510 -17.44 -16.35 22.40
CA PRO A 510 -17.18 -15.17 23.22
C PRO A 510 -16.64 -15.48 24.62
N ASP A 511 -17.02 -16.63 25.19
CA ASP A 511 -16.63 -17.06 26.53
C ASP A 511 -15.29 -17.82 26.56
N ALA A 512 -14.74 -18.17 25.39
CA ALA A 512 -13.45 -18.84 25.30
C ALA A 512 -12.28 -17.87 25.54
N PRO A 513 -11.18 -18.32 26.20
CA PRO A 513 -9.99 -17.49 26.39
C PRO A 513 -9.39 -17.01 25.06
N ARG A 514 -9.34 -15.68 24.86
CA ARG A 514 -8.76 -15.10 23.64
C ARG A 514 -7.24 -15.18 23.65
N SER A 515 -6.67 -15.78 22.61
CA SER A 515 -5.23 -15.71 22.37
C SER A 515 -4.80 -14.32 21.90
N PRO A 516 -3.53 -13.93 22.04
CA PRO A 516 -3.02 -12.68 21.46
C PRO A 516 -3.21 -12.54 19.95
N ALA A 517 -3.44 -13.65 19.24
CA ALA A 517 -3.72 -13.72 17.81
C ALA A 517 -5.22 -13.60 17.49
N ALA A 518 -6.10 -13.62 18.48
CA ALA A 518 -7.56 -13.61 18.34
C ALA A 518 -8.19 -12.34 18.96
N MET A 519 -7.49 -11.21 18.86
CA MET A 519 -7.99 -9.91 19.28
C MET A 519 -8.68 -9.18 18.12
N PRO A 520 -9.66 -8.30 18.38
CA PRO A 520 -10.22 -7.41 17.36
C PRO A 520 -9.11 -6.65 16.61
N TRP A 521 -9.30 -6.34 15.33
CA TRP A 521 -8.24 -5.79 14.48
C TRP A 521 -7.61 -4.54 15.08
N ALA A 522 -8.42 -3.65 15.65
CA ALA A 522 -7.98 -2.41 16.30
C ALA A 522 -7.00 -2.61 17.46
N GLU A 523 -7.11 -3.74 18.17
CA GLU A 523 -6.26 -4.12 19.31
C GLU A 523 -5.17 -5.13 18.92
N LEU A 524 -5.29 -5.73 17.73
CA LEU A 524 -4.38 -6.77 17.26
C LEU A 524 -2.95 -6.24 17.09
N ASN A 525 -1.98 -7.00 17.61
CA ASN A 525 -0.57 -6.63 17.49
C ASN A 525 -0.14 -6.58 16.01
N GLU A 526 0.74 -5.64 15.68
CA GLU A 526 1.26 -5.43 14.33
C GLU A 526 1.89 -6.69 13.71
N PHE A 527 2.48 -7.57 14.52
CA PHE A 527 2.97 -8.87 14.06
C PHE A 527 1.84 -9.74 13.46
N TYR A 528 0.67 -9.81 14.11
CA TYR A 528 -0.44 -10.62 13.61
C TYR A 528 -1.16 -9.93 12.44
N ARG A 529 -1.34 -8.61 12.48
CA ARG A 529 -1.82 -7.84 11.30
C ARG A 529 -0.92 -8.08 10.08
N GLY A 530 0.40 -8.08 10.30
CA GLY A 530 1.39 -8.41 9.28
C GLY A 530 1.27 -9.85 8.75
N SER A 531 0.98 -10.82 9.61
CA SER A 531 0.72 -12.21 9.20
C SER A 531 -0.54 -12.35 8.36
N ASN A 532 -1.62 -11.63 8.69
CA ASN A 532 -2.88 -11.61 7.92
C ASN A 532 -2.68 -10.98 6.53
N ARG A 533 -2.01 -9.81 6.46
CA ARG A 533 -1.67 -9.18 5.17
C ARG A 533 -0.78 -10.05 4.29
N ARG A 534 0.16 -10.78 4.91
CA ARG A 534 1.02 -11.76 4.23
C ARG A 534 0.18 -12.89 3.61
N GLN A 535 -0.74 -13.48 4.37
CA GLN A 535 -1.58 -14.59 3.90
C GLN A 535 -2.38 -14.20 2.64
N VAL A 536 -3.03 -13.03 2.64
CA VAL A 536 -3.76 -12.53 1.46
C VAL A 536 -2.83 -12.33 0.26
N ARG A 537 -1.67 -11.71 0.46
CA ARG A 537 -0.71 -11.46 -0.64
C ARG A 537 -0.08 -12.75 -1.16
N ASN A 538 0.18 -13.71 -0.29
CA ASN A 538 0.73 -15.00 -0.69
C ASN A 538 -0.30 -15.81 -1.49
N ALA A 539 -1.59 -15.75 -1.11
CA ALA A 539 -2.67 -16.35 -1.90
C ALA A 539 -2.70 -15.83 -3.34
N LEU A 540 -2.55 -14.52 -3.55
CA LEU A 540 -2.47 -13.94 -4.89
C LEU A 540 -1.31 -14.52 -5.72
N TRP A 541 -0.15 -14.73 -5.10
CA TRP A 541 1.02 -15.30 -5.76
C TRP A 541 0.85 -16.80 -6.05
N MET A 542 0.38 -17.58 -5.08
CA MET A 542 0.20 -19.03 -5.19
C MET A 542 -0.79 -19.39 -6.31
N VAL A 543 -1.92 -18.71 -6.38
CA VAL A 543 -2.95 -18.94 -7.39
C VAL A 543 -2.41 -18.76 -8.82
N GLU A 544 -1.60 -17.74 -9.06
CA GLU A 544 -1.01 -17.54 -10.39
C GLU A 544 0.15 -18.48 -10.67
N GLN A 545 1.10 -18.57 -9.73
CA GLN A 545 2.40 -19.17 -10.00
C GLN A 545 2.45 -20.68 -9.76
N ILE A 546 1.56 -21.20 -8.93
CA ILE A 546 1.46 -22.63 -8.63
C ILE A 546 0.27 -23.23 -9.35
N ALA A 547 -0.92 -22.63 -9.21
CA ALA A 547 -2.14 -23.20 -9.80
C ALA A 547 -2.37 -22.82 -11.28
N GLY A 548 -1.58 -21.90 -11.85
CA GLY A 548 -1.75 -21.50 -13.25
C GLY A 548 -3.09 -20.80 -13.52
N HIS A 549 -3.61 -20.08 -12.53
CA HIS A 549 -4.80 -19.25 -12.66
C HIS A 549 -4.44 -17.80 -12.99
N THR A 550 -5.43 -17.03 -13.41
CA THR A 550 -5.38 -15.58 -13.54
C THR A 550 -6.45 -14.96 -12.66
N TRP A 551 -6.15 -13.82 -12.04
CA TRP A 551 -7.14 -13.03 -11.32
C TRP A 551 -7.82 -11.99 -12.24
N ASN A 552 -7.47 -11.94 -13.54
CA ASN A 552 -8.24 -11.19 -14.53
C ASN A 552 -9.48 -11.97 -14.94
N THR A 553 -10.62 -11.51 -14.43
CA THR A 553 -11.95 -12.04 -14.72
C THR A 553 -12.79 -11.11 -15.59
N TRP A 554 -12.21 -10.03 -16.11
CA TRP A 554 -12.94 -9.11 -16.99
C TRP A 554 -13.43 -9.84 -18.25
N GLY A 555 -14.68 -9.61 -18.64
CA GLY A 555 -15.29 -10.17 -19.85
C GLY A 555 -15.84 -11.60 -19.70
N SER A 556 -15.27 -12.45 -18.85
CA SER A 556 -15.84 -13.79 -18.55
C SER A 556 -15.82 -14.07 -17.04
N PRO A 557 -16.91 -13.74 -16.32
CA PRO A 557 -16.98 -13.94 -14.88
C PRO A 557 -16.96 -15.43 -14.53
N PRO A 558 -16.21 -15.87 -13.51
CA PRO A 558 -16.14 -17.27 -13.13
C PRO A 558 -17.48 -17.77 -12.56
N ALA A 559 -17.78 -19.05 -12.81
CA ALA A 559 -19.02 -19.73 -12.40
C ALA A 559 -19.41 -19.43 -10.95
N GLN A 560 -20.68 -19.14 -10.70
CA GLN A 560 -21.15 -18.80 -9.37
C GLN A 560 -21.16 -20.05 -8.48
N LEU A 561 -20.73 -19.92 -7.23
CA LEU A 561 -20.72 -21.00 -6.24
C LEU A 561 -21.51 -20.53 -5.03
N SER A 562 -22.46 -21.34 -4.54
CA SER A 562 -23.24 -20.96 -3.37
C SER A 562 -22.47 -21.22 -2.07
N GLY A 563 -22.68 -20.37 -1.06
CA GLY A 563 -22.00 -20.52 0.23
C GLY A 563 -22.50 -21.71 1.05
N HIS A 564 -23.76 -22.11 0.87
CA HIS A 564 -24.33 -23.29 1.54
C HIS A 564 -23.73 -24.58 0.98
N GLU A 565 -23.61 -24.70 -0.35
CA GLU A 565 -22.98 -25.87 -0.98
C GLU A 565 -21.51 -26.00 -0.58
N MET A 566 -20.81 -24.89 -0.37
CA MET A 566 -19.38 -24.90 -0.01
C MET A 566 -19.10 -25.26 1.45
N ALA A 567 -20.00 -24.94 2.39
CA ALA A 567 -19.73 -25.03 3.83
C ALA A 567 -19.55 -26.47 4.33
N ASP A 568 -20.28 -27.42 3.73
CA ASP A 568 -20.33 -28.81 4.17
C ASP A 568 -19.31 -29.71 3.44
N LEU A 569 -18.59 -29.17 2.44
CA LEU A 569 -17.66 -29.95 1.64
C LEU A 569 -16.28 -30.07 2.29
N PRO A 570 -15.56 -31.19 2.06
CA PRO A 570 -14.15 -31.31 2.40
C PRO A 570 -13.29 -30.20 1.74
N PRO A 571 -12.20 -29.75 2.37
CA PRO A 571 -11.37 -28.65 1.85
C PRO A 571 -10.85 -28.84 0.41
N LEU A 572 -10.51 -30.07 0.02
CA LEU A 572 -10.04 -30.37 -1.34
C LEU A 572 -11.17 -30.28 -2.38
N GLU A 573 -12.39 -30.68 -2.02
CA GLU A 573 -13.56 -30.56 -2.89
C GLU A 573 -13.96 -29.09 -3.07
N GLN A 574 -13.89 -28.29 -2.00
CA GLN A 574 -14.06 -26.83 -2.10
C GLN A 574 -13.04 -26.20 -3.07
N LEU A 575 -11.78 -26.63 -3.00
CA LEU A 575 -10.73 -26.15 -3.90
C LEU A 575 -10.98 -26.60 -5.34
N ALA A 576 -11.40 -27.85 -5.56
CA ALA A 576 -11.76 -28.37 -6.88
C ALA A 576 -12.92 -27.58 -7.52
N LEU A 577 -13.97 -27.25 -6.76
CA LEU A 577 -15.07 -26.41 -7.23
C LEU A 577 -14.63 -24.98 -7.59
N MET A 578 -13.60 -24.47 -6.92
CA MET A 578 -12.96 -23.19 -7.27
C MET A 578 -11.98 -23.31 -8.46
N GLY A 579 -11.83 -24.49 -9.05
CA GLY A 579 -10.99 -24.77 -10.22
C GLY A 579 -9.58 -25.23 -9.90
N PHE A 580 -9.25 -25.52 -8.63
CA PHE A 580 -7.91 -25.96 -8.23
C PHE A 580 -7.86 -27.48 -8.13
N ASP A 581 -7.05 -28.11 -8.99
CA ASP A 581 -6.77 -29.54 -8.90
C ASP A 581 -6.01 -29.90 -7.60
N GLN A 582 -5.99 -31.18 -7.28
CA GLN A 582 -5.40 -31.69 -6.04
C GLN A 582 -3.90 -31.38 -5.93
N ASP A 583 -3.13 -31.51 -7.02
CA ASP A 583 -1.68 -31.30 -7.00
C ASP A 583 -1.35 -29.82 -6.78
N SER A 584 -2.07 -28.94 -7.48
CA SER A 584 -2.01 -27.49 -7.27
C SER A 584 -2.40 -27.11 -5.84
N ALA A 585 -3.51 -27.64 -5.32
CA ALA A 585 -3.98 -27.39 -3.96
C ALA A 585 -2.92 -27.77 -2.91
N MET A 586 -2.32 -28.95 -3.03
CA MET A 586 -1.27 -29.42 -2.12
C MET A 586 0.00 -28.57 -2.20
N SER A 587 0.41 -28.21 -3.41
CA SER A 587 1.59 -27.35 -3.64
C SER A 587 1.39 -25.94 -3.07
N MET A 588 0.18 -25.38 -3.19
CA MET A 588 -0.18 -24.11 -2.57
C MET A 588 -0.21 -24.21 -1.04
N ALA A 589 -0.80 -25.26 -0.48
CA ALA A 589 -0.84 -25.45 0.98
C ALA A 589 0.58 -25.53 1.58
N ARG A 590 1.49 -26.23 0.88
CA ARG A 590 2.91 -26.27 1.21
C ARG A 590 3.55 -24.88 1.18
N ALA A 591 3.37 -24.15 0.09
CA ALA A 591 3.96 -22.82 -0.07
C ALA A 591 3.48 -21.83 1.01
N GLU A 592 2.19 -21.88 1.37
CA GLU A 592 1.64 -21.07 2.47
C GLU A 592 2.26 -21.42 3.81
N HIS A 593 2.38 -22.72 4.12
CA HIS A 593 3.01 -23.18 5.38
C HIS A 593 4.47 -22.74 5.48
N GLU A 594 5.24 -22.89 4.40
CA GLU A 594 6.65 -22.49 4.35
C GLU A 594 6.81 -20.96 4.50
N ASP A 595 5.96 -20.17 3.84
CA ASP A 595 5.96 -18.71 3.98
C ASP A 595 5.57 -18.27 5.41
N TRP A 596 4.58 -18.93 6.01
CA TRP A 596 4.16 -18.68 7.39
C TRP A 596 5.29 -18.99 8.37
N CYS A 597 5.94 -20.15 8.22
CA CYS A 597 7.10 -20.53 9.02
C CYS A 597 8.25 -19.50 8.90
N ARG A 598 8.52 -19.03 7.66
CA ARG A 598 9.56 -18.02 7.38
C ARG A 598 9.24 -16.70 8.07
N TYR A 599 7.99 -16.25 8.01
CA TYR A 599 7.52 -15.03 8.67
C TYR A 599 7.68 -15.10 10.19
N TYR A 600 7.25 -16.20 10.81
CA TYR A 600 7.35 -16.41 12.25
C TYR A 600 8.82 -16.47 12.71
N ARG A 601 9.65 -17.28 12.05
CA ARG A 601 11.09 -17.39 12.37
C ARG A 601 11.82 -16.07 12.23
N ARG A 602 11.55 -15.30 11.17
CA ARG A 602 12.11 -13.95 10.97
C ARG A 602 11.74 -12.98 12.10
N ASN A 603 10.58 -13.17 12.72
CA ASN A 603 10.11 -12.39 13.86
C ASN A 603 10.49 -12.98 15.23
N GLY A 604 11.41 -13.94 15.24
CA GLY A 604 12.01 -14.52 16.44
C GLY A 604 11.20 -15.63 17.10
N TRP A 605 10.22 -16.18 16.40
CA TRP A 605 9.51 -17.37 16.88
C TRP A 605 10.32 -18.64 16.66
N LYS A 606 10.12 -19.62 17.54
CA LYS A 606 10.82 -20.90 17.53
C LYS A 606 9.82 -22.04 17.67
N TYR A 607 10.20 -23.20 17.15
CA TYR A 607 9.48 -24.43 17.42
C TYR A 607 9.58 -24.81 18.91
N GLY A 608 8.48 -25.34 19.44
CA GLY A 608 8.43 -25.99 20.74
C GLY A 608 7.00 -26.43 21.08
N SER A 609 6.89 -27.45 21.92
CA SER A 609 5.62 -27.99 22.41
C SER A 609 5.70 -28.09 23.94
N PRO A 610 4.75 -27.54 24.71
CA PRO A 610 3.52 -26.87 24.26
C PRO A 610 3.76 -25.48 23.63
N ARG A 611 2.75 -24.96 22.93
CA ARG A 611 2.74 -23.59 22.40
C ARG A 611 2.76 -22.57 23.55
N ASP A 612 3.58 -21.54 23.42
CA ASP A 612 3.66 -20.40 24.35
C ASP A 612 3.95 -19.10 23.57
N ASP A 613 2.89 -18.34 23.29
CA ASP A 613 2.96 -17.10 22.52
C ASP A 613 3.75 -16.01 23.23
N SER A 614 3.76 -15.99 24.57
CA SER A 614 4.48 -15.00 25.36
C SER A 614 6.01 -15.12 25.20
N ARG A 615 6.47 -16.37 25.00
CA ARG A 615 7.87 -16.72 24.75
C ARG A 615 8.18 -16.92 23.25
N LYS A 616 7.20 -16.68 22.37
CA LYS A 616 7.28 -16.91 20.92
C LYS A 616 7.60 -18.35 20.55
N ILE A 617 6.95 -19.30 21.20
CA ILE A 617 7.08 -20.74 20.96
C ILE A 617 5.81 -21.23 20.26
N HIS A 618 5.93 -21.83 19.09
CA HIS A 618 4.78 -22.35 18.34
C HIS A 618 5.02 -23.79 17.89
N ASN A 619 4.10 -24.69 18.23
CA ASN A 619 4.23 -26.14 17.99
C ASN A 619 4.10 -26.54 16.51
N LYS A 620 3.44 -25.72 15.69
CA LYS A 620 3.34 -25.96 14.24
C LYS A 620 4.51 -25.44 13.39
N LEU A 621 5.58 -24.90 13.98
CA LEU A 621 6.76 -24.41 13.22
C LEU A 621 7.70 -25.54 12.75
N VAL A 622 7.12 -26.55 12.11
CA VAL A 622 7.78 -27.76 11.60
C VAL A 622 8.03 -27.68 10.10
N ASP A 623 8.84 -28.61 9.58
CA ASP A 623 9.03 -28.79 8.14
C ASP A 623 7.76 -29.34 7.47
N TRP A 624 7.57 -29.09 6.18
CA TRP A 624 6.40 -29.60 5.45
C TRP A 624 6.30 -31.13 5.48
N SER A 625 7.42 -31.84 5.46
CA SER A 625 7.43 -33.32 5.56
C SER A 625 6.70 -33.85 6.80
N VAL A 626 6.75 -33.11 7.91
CA VAL A 626 6.01 -33.45 9.15
C VAL A 626 4.52 -33.19 8.98
N VAL A 627 4.16 -32.06 8.35
CA VAL A 627 2.75 -31.72 8.06
C VAL A 627 2.12 -32.76 7.14
N GLU A 628 2.84 -33.18 6.11
CA GLU A 628 2.40 -34.17 5.12
C GLU A 628 2.22 -35.56 5.75
N SER A 629 3.05 -35.92 6.72
CA SER A 629 2.96 -37.22 7.42
C SER A 629 1.85 -37.30 8.48
N ASP A 630 1.30 -36.16 8.90
CA ASP A 630 0.27 -36.07 9.94
C ASP A 630 -1.08 -35.62 9.32
N PRO A 631 -2.09 -36.50 9.26
CA PRO A 631 -3.38 -36.18 8.65
C PRO A 631 -4.09 -34.96 9.26
N GLU A 632 -3.91 -34.70 10.56
CA GLU A 632 -4.55 -33.57 11.22
C GLU A 632 -3.87 -32.24 10.82
N LEU A 633 -2.53 -32.23 10.78
CA LEU A 633 -1.77 -31.05 10.34
C LEU A 633 -2.01 -30.77 8.85
N LEU A 634 -2.04 -31.81 8.02
CA LEU A 634 -2.32 -31.71 6.60
C LEU A 634 -3.71 -31.13 6.34
N ASN A 635 -4.74 -31.71 6.96
CA ASN A 635 -6.11 -31.22 6.83
C ASN A 635 -6.25 -29.78 7.33
N ALA A 636 -5.57 -29.41 8.42
CA ALA A 636 -5.56 -28.03 8.91
C ALA A 636 -4.92 -27.04 7.92
N ALA A 637 -3.81 -27.43 7.27
CA ALA A 637 -3.14 -26.60 6.26
C ALA A 637 -4.02 -26.40 5.02
N VAL A 638 -4.60 -27.47 4.48
CA VAL A 638 -5.49 -27.40 3.30
C VAL A 638 -6.78 -26.63 3.63
N ARG A 639 -7.38 -26.85 4.81
CA ARG A 639 -8.55 -26.09 5.27
C ARG A 639 -8.25 -24.58 5.38
N SER A 640 -7.08 -24.22 5.88
CA SER A 640 -6.67 -22.82 5.96
C SER A 640 -6.53 -22.18 4.58
N LEU A 641 -6.00 -22.91 3.60
CA LEU A 641 -5.90 -22.46 2.21
C LEU A 641 -7.30 -22.29 1.59
N ALA A 642 -8.14 -23.33 1.65
CA ALA A 642 -9.51 -23.31 1.14
C ALA A 642 -10.32 -22.15 1.72
N GLY A 643 -10.29 -21.97 3.05
CA GLY A 643 -10.98 -20.88 3.73
C GLY A 643 -10.48 -19.49 3.32
N THR A 644 -9.17 -19.34 3.04
CA THR A 644 -8.60 -18.07 2.56
C THR A 644 -9.10 -17.75 1.16
N LEU A 645 -8.99 -18.70 0.22
CA LEU A 645 -9.40 -18.50 -1.17
C LEU A 645 -10.92 -18.32 -1.29
N TRP A 646 -11.69 -19.06 -0.50
CA TRP A 646 -13.12 -18.88 -0.39
C TRP A 646 -13.49 -17.49 0.14
N SER A 647 -12.81 -17.03 1.20
CA SER A 647 -13.08 -15.69 1.74
C SER A 647 -12.74 -14.58 0.73
N LEU A 648 -11.64 -14.72 -0.02
CA LEU A 648 -11.30 -13.79 -1.10
C LEU A 648 -12.39 -13.77 -2.18
N ARG A 649 -12.89 -14.94 -2.57
CA ARG A 649 -14.00 -15.08 -3.54
C ARG A 649 -15.27 -14.38 -3.07
N GLN A 650 -15.65 -14.56 -1.80
CA GLN A 650 -16.82 -13.91 -1.20
C GLN A 650 -16.66 -12.39 -1.10
N LEU A 651 -15.43 -11.90 -0.96
CA LEU A 651 -15.10 -10.47 -0.98
C LEU A 651 -14.94 -9.90 -2.41
N GLY A 652 -15.24 -10.68 -3.45
CA GLY A 652 -15.22 -10.24 -4.84
C GLY A 652 -13.91 -10.51 -5.59
N PHE A 653 -12.87 -11.02 -4.92
CA PHE A 653 -11.59 -11.37 -5.55
C PHE A 653 -11.65 -12.79 -6.10
N ARG A 654 -11.78 -12.94 -7.41
CA ARG A 654 -11.96 -14.24 -8.05
C ARG A 654 -10.82 -14.54 -9.01
N SER A 655 -10.43 -15.80 -9.06
CA SER A 655 -9.50 -16.29 -10.06
C SER A 655 -10.22 -17.27 -10.99
N ARG A 656 -9.63 -17.49 -12.16
CA ARG A 656 -10.02 -18.51 -13.13
C ARG A 656 -8.78 -19.18 -13.71
N PRO A 657 -8.85 -20.41 -14.23
CA PRO A 657 -7.74 -21.02 -14.95
C PRO A 657 -7.22 -20.12 -16.08
N LEU A 658 -5.89 -19.98 -16.21
CA LEU A 658 -5.28 -19.15 -17.26
C LEU A 658 -5.54 -19.74 -18.65
N TRP A 659 -5.44 -21.06 -18.76
CA TRP A 659 -5.78 -21.79 -19.97
C TRP A 659 -7.28 -22.10 -19.97
N GLN A 660 -8.00 -21.47 -20.88
CA GLN A 660 -9.44 -21.68 -21.04
C GLN A 660 -9.72 -22.63 -22.19
N SER A 661 -10.84 -23.34 -22.11
CA SER A 661 -11.25 -24.27 -23.17
C SER A 661 -12.07 -23.54 -24.22
N PHE A 662 -11.72 -23.76 -25.48
CA PHE A 662 -12.43 -23.21 -26.63
C PHE A 662 -12.80 -24.32 -27.62
N THR A 663 -13.87 -24.10 -28.36
CA THR A 663 -14.25 -24.92 -29.50
C THR A 663 -13.82 -24.21 -30.77
N ARG A 664 -13.26 -24.95 -31.73
CA ARG A 664 -12.96 -24.40 -33.06
C ARG A 664 -14.26 -24.09 -33.80
N VAL A 665 -14.36 -22.91 -34.39
CA VAL A 665 -15.55 -22.46 -35.13
C VAL A 665 -15.17 -21.88 -36.51
N GLY A 666 -16.16 -21.76 -37.38
CA GLY A 666 -15.98 -21.27 -38.75
C GLY A 666 -15.71 -22.37 -39.78
N THR A 667 -15.76 -22.00 -41.05
CA THR A 667 -15.61 -22.90 -42.19
C THR A 667 -14.46 -22.45 -43.11
N VAL A 668 -13.71 -23.41 -43.64
CA VAL A 668 -12.59 -23.18 -44.57
C VAL A 668 -12.85 -23.87 -45.91
N ALA A 669 -12.19 -23.41 -46.96
CA ALA A 669 -12.03 -24.21 -48.18
C ALA A 669 -10.84 -25.16 -47.99
N ALA A 670 -10.99 -26.43 -48.36
CA ALA A 670 -9.91 -27.39 -48.27
C ALA A 670 -9.92 -28.38 -49.43
N GLU A 671 -8.74 -28.66 -49.97
CA GLU A 671 -8.53 -29.61 -51.06
C GLU A 671 -7.40 -30.56 -50.69
N GLN A 672 -7.64 -31.87 -50.82
CA GLN A 672 -6.59 -32.87 -50.64
C GLN A 672 -5.67 -32.88 -51.85
N ARG A 673 -4.35 -32.78 -51.63
CA ARG A 673 -3.36 -32.76 -52.72
C ARG A 673 -2.71 -34.11 -52.89
N SER A 674 -2.64 -34.59 -54.13
CA SER A 674 -2.06 -35.89 -54.48
C SER A 674 -0.55 -35.89 -54.69
N ALA A 675 0.10 -34.73 -54.62
CA ALA A 675 1.54 -34.55 -54.80
C ALA A 675 2.14 -33.70 -53.66
N PRO A 676 3.40 -33.95 -53.26
CA PRO A 676 4.06 -33.14 -52.26
C PRO A 676 4.22 -31.70 -52.76
N TRP A 677 4.11 -30.74 -51.86
CA TRP A 677 4.19 -29.32 -52.18
C TRP A 677 4.80 -28.54 -51.03
N THR A 678 5.25 -27.32 -51.32
CA THR A 678 5.82 -26.42 -50.32
C THR A 678 5.05 -25.12 -50.29
N TRP A 679 4.99 -24.52 -49.10
CA TRP A 679 4.44 -23.19 -48.87
C TRP A 679 5.29 -22.45 -47.85
N THR A 680 5.09 -21.15 -47.72
CA THR A 680 5.84 -20.32 -46.77
C THR A 680 4.93 -19.95 -45.62
N SER A 681 5.35 -20.26 -44.39
CA SER A 681 4.62 -19.87 -43.18
C SER A 681 4.60 -18.35 -42.99
N ASP A 682 3.68 -17.87 -42.15
CA ASP A 682 3.64 -16.45 -41.77
C ASP A 682 4.94 -15.99 -41.07
N SER A 683 5.67 -16.91 -40.45
CA SER A 683 7.02 -16.70 -39.87
C SER A 683 8.16 -16.73 -40.90
N GLY A 684 7.87 -16.94 -42.19
CA GLY A 684 8.85 -16.94 -43.28
C GLY A 684 9.57 -18.27 -43.50
N HIS A 685 9.18 -19.34 -42.80
CA HIS A 685 9.77 -20.67 -42.96
C HIS A 685 9.15 -21.41 -44.14
N THR A 686 9.97 -22.09 -44.95
CA THR A 686 9.48 -22.98 -46.00
C THR A 686 9.00 -24.29 -45.39
N MET A 687 7.69 -24.52 -45.46
CA MET A 687 7.01 -25.72 -45.02
C MET A 687 6.88 -26.71 -46.17
N ARG A 688 6.90 -28.01 -45.85
CA ARG A 688 6.74 -29.10 -46.82
C ARG A 688 5.58 -29.99 -46.39
N ALA A 689 4.66 -30.25 -47.31
CA ALA A 689 3.58 -31.20 -47.16
C ALA A 689 3.82 -32.41 -48.05
N ASP A 690 3.36 -33.57 -47.61
CA ASP A 690 3.46 -34.81 -48.37
C ASP A 690 2.24 -35.01 -49.29
N ALA A 691 2.35 -35.96 -50.22
CA ALA A 691 1.20 -36.38 -51.01
C ALA A 691 0.14 -37.01 -50.09
N GLY A 692 -1.10 -36.54 -50.19
CA GLY A 692 -2.21 -36.94 -49.33
C GLY A 692 -2.59 -35.89 -48.28
N ASP A 693 -1.74 -34.89 -48.05
CA ASP A 693 -2.05 -33.79 -47.12
C ASP A 693 -3.07 -32.81 -47.71
N TRP A 694 -3.81 -32.15 -46.83
CA TRP A 694 -4.84 -31.18 -47.19
C TRP A 694 -4.26 -29.77 -47.28
N ALA A 695 -4.58 -29.07 -48.36
CA ALA A 695 -4.32 -27.65 -48.52
C ALA A 695 -5.56 -26.86 -48.05
N ILE A 696 -5.41 -26.14 -46.93
CA ILE A 696 -6.46 -25.28 -46.38
C ILE A 696 -6.30 -23.88 -46.93
N GLN A 697 -7.40 -23.26 -47.36
CA GLN A 697 -7.43 -21.89 -47.85
C GLN A 697 -8.40 -21.03 -47.02
N GLU A 698 -7.88 -19.92 -46.50
CA GLU A 698 -8.65 -18.92 -45.78
C GLU A 698 -7.94 -17.55 -45.92
N ASP A 699 -8.69 -16.49 -46.23
CA ASP A 699 -8.17 -15.12 -46.33
C ASP A 699 -6.92 -14.95 -47.20
N GLY A 700 -6.83 -15.72 -48.29
CA GLY A 700 -5.68 -15.69 -49.21
C GLY A 700 -4.43 -16.39 -48.69
N LYS A 701 -4.46 -16.95 -47.47
CA LYS A 701 -3.41 -17.81 -46.92
C LYS A 701 -3.68 -19.26 -47.28
N VAL A 702 -2.61 -20.03 -47.49
CA VAL A 702 -2.68 -21.47 -47.72
C VAL A 702 -1.69 -22.19 -46.82
N TRP A 703 -2.17 -23.19 -46.08
CA TRP A 703 -1.32 -24.04 -45.24
C TRP A 703 -1.69 -25.51 -45.38
N SER A 704 -0.74 -26.39 -45.06
CA SER A 704 -0.94 -27.83 -45.10
C SER A 704 -1.39 -28.39 -43.75
N VAL A 705 -2.31 -29.34 -43.77
CA VAL A 705 -2.68 -30.18 -42.61
C VAL A 705 -2.59 -31.65 -43.02
N ARG A 706 -1.94 -32.48 -42.21
CA ARG A 706 -1.87 -33.92 -42.46
C ARG A 706 -3.25 -34.55 -42.51
N ASP A 707 -3.43 -35.58 -43.33
CA ASP A 707 -4.73 -36.25 -43.52
C ASP A 707 -5.37 -36.75 -42.22
N ASP A 708 -4.58 -37.33 -41.31
CA ASP A 708 -5.08 -37.83 -40.03
C ASP A 708 -5.58 -36.68 -39.14
N ILE A 709 -4.78 -35.62 -38.99
CA ILE A 709 -5.17 -34.42 -38.23
C ILE A 709 -6.40 -33.76 -38.87
N PHE A 710 -6.45 -33.67 -40.21
CA PHE A 710 -7.55 -33.01 -40.91
C PHE A 710 -8.88 -33.71 -40.65
N ARG A 711 -8.92 -35.04 -40.72
CA ARG A 711 -10.14 -35.82 -40.44
C ARG A 711 -10.60 -35.71 -38.99
N ASP A 712 -9.67 -35.54 -38.07
CA ASP A 712 -9.96 -35.38 -36.64
C ASP A 712 -10.43 -33.96 -36.30
N THR A 713 -9.99 -32.94 -37.04
CA THR A 713 -10.31 -31.52 -36.72
C THR A 713 -11.27 -30.84 -37.69
N TYR A 714 -11.75 -31.53 -38.72
CA TYR A 714 -12.73 -30.99 -39.68
C TYR A 714 -13.88 -31.96 -39.98
N GLU A 715 -15.01 -31.41 -40.42
CA GLU A 715 -16.15 -32.15 -40.97
C GLU A 715 -16.68 -31.49 -42.24
N PRO A 716 -17.26 -32.26 -43.19
CA PRO A 716 -17.74 -31.71 -44.45
C PRO A 716 -18.90 -30.74 -44.24
N ALA A 717 -18.83 -29.56 -44.85
CA ALA A 717 -19.90 -28.55 -44.84
C ALA A 717 -20.56 -28.34 -46.23
N GLY A 718 -20.12 -29.08 -47.25
CA GLY A 718 -20.59 -28.98 -48.64
C GLY A 718 -19.75 -28.06 -49.52
N ASP A 719 -19.81 -28.25 -50.85
CA ASP A 719 -19.18 -27.39 -51.86
C ASP A 719 -17.68 -27.11 -51.67
N GLY A 720 -16.90 -28.12 -51.26
CA GLY A 720 -15.47 -27.97 -50.99
C GLY A 720 -15.13 -27.20 -49.71
N ARG A 721 -16.16 -26.87 -48.90
CA ARG A 721 -16.01 -26.27 -47.58
C ARG A 721 -16.06 -27.30 -46.47
N TRP A 722 -15.34 -26.99 -45.40
CA TRP A 722 -15.18 -27.84 -44.23
C TRP A 722 -15.36 -27.02 -42.97
N GLN A 723 -16.18 -27.51 -42.04
CA GLN A 723 -16.38 -26.92 -40.73
C GLN A 723 -15.29 -27.41 -39.78
N ARG A 724 -14.70 -26.49 -39.02
CA ARG A 724 -13.75 -26.85 -37.97
C ARG A 724 -14.50 -27.54 -36.82
N LYS A 725 -13.89 -28.57 -36.24
CA LYS A 725 -14.35 -29.24 -35.03
C LYS A 725 -13.19 -29.49 -34.07
N GLY A 726 -13.53 -29.84 -32.84
CA GLY A 726 -12.57 -30.16 -31.78
C GLY A 726 -12.36 -29.02 -30.79
N ARG A 727 -11.80 -29.38 -29.64
CA ARG A 727 -11.49 -28.47 -28.54
C ARG A 727 -10.01 -28.13 -28.51
N VAL A 728 -9.72 -26.91 -28.08
CA VAL A 728 -8.36 -26.45 -27.80
C VAL A 728 -8.35 -25.75 -26.45
N GLN A 729 -7.18 -25.61 -25.86
CA GLN A 729 -6.98 -24.64 -24.78
C GLN A 729 -6.37 -23.37 -25.35
N ALA A 730 -6.71 -22.21 -24.82
CA ALA A 730 -6.04 -20.97 -25.21
C ALA A 730 -5.90 -20.02 -24.03
N ARG A 731 -4.91 -19.14 -24.12
CA ARG A 731 -4.71 -18.01 -23.21
C ARG A 731 -4.18 -16.80 -24.00
N PRO A 732 -4.34 -15.58 -23.47
CA PRO A 732 -3.61 -14.43 -24.00
C PRO A 732 -2.09 -14.68 -23.96
N ALA A 733 -1.40 -14.30 -25.02
CA ALA A 733 0.05 -14.32 -25.09
C ALA A 733 0.65 -13.21 -24.23
N TYR A 734 1.83 -13.45 -23.66
CA TYR A 734 2.58 -12.36 -23.07
C TYR A 734 3.28 -11.55 -24.18
N PRO A 735 3.34 -10.21 -24.10
CA PRO A 735 3.99 -9.42 -25.14
C PRO A 735 5.46 -9.83 -25.33
N GLY A 736 5.82 -10.21 -26.57
CA GLY A 736 7.17 -10.67 -26.90
C GLY A 736 7.49 -12.10 -26.44
N GLU A 737 6.48 -12.87 -26.02
CA GLU A 737 6.64 -14.27 -25.64
C GLU A 737 7.11 -15.12 -26.83
N THR A 738 8.16 -15.90 -26.63
CA THR A 738 8.57 -16.92 -27.61
C THR A 738 7.78 -18.21 -27.36
N VAL A 739 6.91 -18.55 -28.30
CA VAL A 739 6.12 -19.79 -28.32
C VAL A 739 6.85 -20.80 -29.18
N ASN A 740 7.15 -21.98 -28.61
CA ASN A 740 7.71 -23.09 -29.37
C ASN A 740 6.58 -23.77 -30.16
N THR A 741 6.52 -23.50 -31.47
CA THR A 741 5.55 -24.15 -32.37
C THR A 741 6.17 -25.37 -33.05
N LEU A 742 5.37 -26.15 -33.78
CA LEU A 742 5.87 -27.29 -34.55
C LEU A 742 6.78 -26.85 -35.72
N GLU A 743 6.59 -25.63 -36.21
CA GLU A 743 7.35 -25.00 -37.29
C GLU A 743 8.65 -24.33 -36.80
N GLY A 744 8.75 -24.06 -35.48
CA GLY A 744 9.89 -23.41 -34.86
C GLY A 744 9.46 -22.37 -33.80
N PRO A 745 10.41 -21.80 -33.04
CA PRO A 745 10.09 -20.75 -32.09
C PRO A 745 9.57 -19.50 -32.81
N THR A 746 8.37 -19.03 -32.44
CA THR A 746 7.73 -17.83 -32.97
C THR A 746 7.47 -16.85 -31.83
N THR A 747 7.72 -15.56 -32.05
CA THR A 747 7.43 -14.51 -31.06
C THR A 747 5.99 -14.04 -31.23
N ALA A 748 5.19 -14.15 -30.19
CA ALA A 748 3.83 -13.61 -30.14
C ALA A 748 3.84 -12.08 -30.00
N ALA A 749 2.98 -11.41 -30.76
CA ALA A 749 2.75 -9.98 -30.68
C ALA A 749 1.82 -9.64 -29.50
N GLU A 750 1.76 -8.34 -29.18
CA GLU A 750 0.78 -7.84 -28.20
C GLU A 750 -0.65 -8.02 -28.75
N GLY A 751 -1.53 -8.63 -27.94
CA GLY A 751 -2.90 -8.95 -28.33
C GLY A 751 -3.08 -10.35 -28.94
N ASP A 752 -2.00 -11.09 -29.18
CA ASP A 752 -2.08 -12.48 -29.64
C ASP A 752 -2.61 -13.42 -28.54
N TRP A 753 -3.12 -14.57 -28.97
CA TRP A 753 -3.47 -15.70 -28.14
C TRP A 753 -2.51 -16.86 -28.39
N VAL A 754 -2.07 -17.54 -27.32
CA VAL A 754 -1.41 -18.83 -27.45
C VAL A 754 -2.45 -19.92 -27.37
N VAL A 755 -2.61 -20.68 -28.45
CA VAL A 755 -3.50 -21.83 -28.52
C VAL A 755 -2.69 -23.10 -28.31
N ARG A 756 -3.26 -24.05 -27.58
CA ARG A 756 -2.72 -25.37 -27.31
C ARG A 756 -3.70 -26.44 -27.79
N GLY A 757 -3.22 -27.33 -28.65
CA GLY A 757 -4.00 -28.46 -29.13
C GLY A 757 -3.95 -29.68 -28.20
N SER A 758 -4.62 -30.75 -28.60
CA SER A 758 -4.81 -31.96 -27.77
C SER A 758 -3.52 -32.75 -27.51
N SER A 759 -2.49 -32.58 -28.35
CA SER A 759 -1.19 -33.24 -28.18
C SER A 759 -0.18 -32.35 -27.43
N GLY A 760 -0.63 -31.19 -26.93
CA GLY A 760 0.20 -30.22 -26.20
C GLY A 760 0.99 -29.25 -27.09
N GLU A 761 0.85 -29.36 -28.41
CA GLU A 761 1.42 -28.45 -29.39
C GLU A 761 0.82 -27.04 -29.24
N GLN A 762 1.64 -26.01 -29.42
CA GLN A 762 1.26 -24.62 -29.19
C GLN A 762 1.56 -23.73 -30.39
N TRP A 763 0.69 -22.76 -30.65
CA TRP A 763 0.90 -21.77 -31.70
C TRP A 763 0.26 -20.42 -31.34
N PRO A 764 0.89 -19.29 -31.69
CA PRO A 764 0.26 -17.99 -31.53
C PRO A 764 -0.80 -17.77 -32.62
N VAL A 765 -1.87 -17.06 -32.27
CA VAL A 765 -2.94 -16.64 -33.17
C VAL A 765 -3.24 -15.16 -32.88
N PRO A 766 -3.24 -14.28 -33.90
CA PRO A 766 -3.66 -12.89 -33.73
C PRO A 766 -5.05 -12.78 -33.10
N GLY A 767 -5.28 -11.78 -32.23
CA GLY A 767 -6.52 -11.68 -31.46
C GLY A 767 -7.80 -11.62 -32.31
N ASP A 768 -7.78 -10.88 -33.41
CA ASP A 768 -8.88 -10.78 -34.36
C ASP A 768 -9.12 -12.11 -35.11
N GLU A 769 -8.06 -12.83 -35.47
CA GLU A 769 -8.17 -14.18 -36.02
C GLU A 769 -8.71 -15.17 -34.97
N PHE A 770 -8.32 -15.02 -33.70
CA PHE A 770 -8.75 -15.89 -32.61
C PHE A 770 -10.26 -15.78 -32.37
N GLU A 771 -10.80 -14.57 -32.24
CA GLU A 771 -12.23 -14.32 -32.04
C GLU A 771 -13.11 -14.89 -33.16
N ARG A 772 -12.60 -14.94 -34.39
CA ARG A 772 -13.31 -15.54 -35.53
C ARG A 772 -13.20 -17.06 -35.59
N ARG A 773 -12.11 -17.64 -35.08
CA ARG A 773 -11.77 -19.07 -35.23
C ARG A 773 -12.10 -19.91 -34.01
N TYR A 774 -12.35 -19.30 -32.85
CA TYR A 774 -12.58 -19.99 -31.59
C TYR A 774 -13.74 -19.36 -30.81
N ALA A 775 -14.55 -20.20 -30.18
CA ALA A 775 -15.62 -19.78 -29.28
C ALA A 775 -15.41 -20.44 -27.91
N GLU A 776 -15.62 -19.69 -26.82
CA GLU A 776 -15.45 -20.21 -25.45
C GLU A 776 -16.36 -21.43 -25.24
N PHE A 777 -15.78 -22.51 -24.72
CA PHE A 777 -16.53 -23.72 -24.45
C PHE A 777 -17.20 -23.62 -23.08
N HIS A 778 -18.52 -23.45 -23.07
CA HIS A 778 -19.33 -23.61 -21.88
C HIS A 778 -19.87 -25.04 -21.83
N PRO A 779 -19.48 -25.87 -20.85
CA PRO A 779 -20.11 -27.17 -20.67
C PRO A 779 -21.62 -26.97 -20.42
N PRO A 780 -22.50 -27.78 -21.01
CA PRO A 780 -23.93 -27.71 -20.71
C PRO A 780 -24.17 -27.91 -19.21
N GLU A 781 -25.06 -27.11 -18.62
CA GLU A 781 -25.31 -27.03 -17.16
C GLU A 781 -25.68 -28.38 -16.51
N ASP A 782 -26.09 -29.38 -17.30
CA ASP A 782 -26.48 -30.71 -16.81
C ASP A 782 -25.34 -31.76 -16.75
N ALA A 783 -24.10 -31.42 -17.13
CA ALA A 783 -23.01 -32.41 -17.22
C ALA A 783 -22.20 -32.64 -15.91
N SER A 784 -22.48 -31.90 -14.84
CA SER A 784 -21.85 -32.09 -13.51
C SER A 784 -22.53 -33.19 -12.67
N ALA A 785 -23.66 -33.72 -13.12
CA ALA A 785 -24.26 -34.91 -12.56
C ALA A 785 -24.03 -36.08 -13.52
N VAL A 786 -23.05 -36.94 -13.20
CA VAL A 786 -22.76 -38.30 -13.73
C VAL A 786 -21.29 -38.39 -14.18
N ASP A 787 -20.41 -38.66 -13.21
CA ASP A 787 -19.52 -39.83 -13.29
C ASP A 787 -18.97 -40.16 -11.89
N GLY A 788 -19.88 -40.65 -11.04
CA GLY A 788 -19.58 -41.32 -9.77
C GLY A 788 -20.20 -42.72 -9.78
N GLY A 789 -19.97 -43.46 -10.87
CA GLY A 789 -20.48 -44.82 -11.06
C GLY A 789 -19.42 -45.87 -10.74
N HIS A 790 -19.63 -46.57 -9.63
CA HIS A 790 -19.02 -47.83 -9.19
C HIS A 790 -18.00 -48.53 -10.12
N GLY A 791 -16.78 -48.66 -9.58
CA GLY A 791 -15.79 -49.70 -9.89
C GLY A 791 -14.96 -49.99 -8.66
#